data_AF-A0A7D9DGQ3-F1
#
_entry.id   AF-A0A7D9DGQ3-F1
#
_cell.length_a   1.000
_cell.length_b   1.000
_cell.length_c   1.000
_cell.angle_alpha   90.00
_cell.angle_beta   90.00
_cell.angle_gamma   90.00
#
_symmetry.space_group_name_H-M   'P 1'
#
loop_
_entity.id
_entity.type
_entity.pdbx_description
1 polymer ?
#
loop_
_entity_poly.entity_id
_entity_poly.type
_entity_poly.pdbx_seq_one_letter_code
_entity_poly.pdbx_strand_id
1 'polypeptide(L)'
;MEKLLILLTVVALLIKKTSCTSKPIIATLDAKWPSTPILLESSEYLAKEGNDKFWEFVELTKSYHNFKTQLDQYNFIIESAGKLLSPTLLNLFKFSLSIRYYSPTIELFNQVSKQLTVPQCAIFIEVSAQVTCDLDEAVRWIDSNQESSNIYTYTFDHVYPSSHNNPVTAILYGEVGTATFGVFHEKLKELARSGKIRYLLRHYVQTVSKDKVRLSGYGVELAVKNTEYKAVDDSKIQSGDDNTGNKENEEENDIDGFLFGKLRKLHPDLNEQLDQLKSHLKENSQVMAPLKVWQLQDLSFQSAQRVMSADGDAALDVLQDISQNLPSKARSLVKTKVSEDMRKEILRNQQAFLKFDISPGSTELFINGLQISVEDLNTFSLLDLLRDEGKVLDRLSSTGVKGEDLANMLMMSVETDEETYAVDMRHHSVIFVNDLERDAQYRDWPSSVTELLRPTFMGMLRYIAKNIFNLVLCVDPVASTTAELISIADEMIQNQMPIRFGLVVVTETDDNVDGRTDAAVGIARAFYFINNDDGPDAAFAFVTRLYANSDGIPTADEVYTQFKKQYSQEEADDILGPNTDHDDLRKSAKLFFDRIGLRQLPQVIMNGVPLDTEEISIVEEMIGREIMIQTGPLQQAVYTSQLRDDMDVYKYIMEKPNVVKRLNTIIQDSTKPRIDLVGRSWSGDLPTTAEDAKALGNDHLVDIVGRNMKYFIGKNEMELRPITYWIIADIRQPEGRKLLNAALDQMVKSESNRVGVIHNTEADDNAGYPLSFVMEAILNTDSYVTPAIVSVVKSLLNDVEDYEAITTNIDYIVKLATPVKGFKISKLRENLEKNVAQYRIKTTVHQLFCDKVLNLKKGDIGVIVNGRVLAPLGTKDIFIADDFELLETLDMDTYARKIRNKVSFLYLSLSTDLGF
;
A
#
# COMPACT_ATOMS: atom_id res chain seq x y z
N MET A 1 33.03 -15.48 -73.16
CA MET A 1 31.84 -15.37 -72.28
C MET A 1 31.69 -16.60 -71.39
N GLU A 2 31.70 -17.82 -71.91
CA GLU A 2 31.61 -19.05 -71.08
C GLU A 2 32.70 -19.18 -70.00
N LYS A 3 33.97 -18.88 -70.32
CA LYS A 3 35.04 -18.93 -69.31
C LYS A 3 34.91 -17.88 -68.20
N LEU A 4 34.27 -16.74 -68.49
CA LEU A 4 34.00 -15.69 -67.51
C LEU A 4 32.82 -16.09 -66.60
N LEU A 5 31.81 -16.76 -67.17
CA LEU A 5 30.65 -17.28 -66.44
C LEU A 5 31.05 -18.44 -65.51
N ILE A 6 31.99 -19.29 -65.94
CA ILE A 6 32.56 -20.37 -65.12
C ILE A 6 33.43 -19.79 -63.99
N LEU A 7 34.20 -18.73 -64.26
CA LEU A 7 34.97 -18.04 -63.22
C LEU A 7 34.06 -17.36 -62.19
N LEU A 8 32.98 -16.69 -62.63
CA LEU A 8 32.00 -16.04 -61.76
C LEU A 8 31.19 -17.05 -60.94
N THR A 9 30.86 -18.23 -61.50
CA THR A 9 30.17 -19.29 -60.75
C THR A 9 31.11 -19.99 -59.76
N VAL A 10 32.39 -20.19 -60.09
CA VAL A 10 33.40 -20.71 -59.16
C VAL A 10 33.69 -19.72 -58.03
N VAL A 11 33.79 -18.41 -58.34
CA VAL A 11 33.93 -17.35 -57.32
C VAL A 11 32.67 -17.24 -56.46
N ALA A 12 31.47 -17.37 -57.03
CA ALA A 12 30.22 -17.39 -56.26
C ALA A 12 30.07 -18.65 -55.38
N LEU A 13 30.60 -19.80 -55.81
CA LEU A 13 30.67 -21.04 -55.01
C LEU A 13 31.74 -20.98 -53.90
N LEU A 14 32.81 -20.20 -54.09
CA LEU A 14 33.85 -19.94 -53.08
C LEU A 14 33.41 -18.90 -52.02
N ILE A 15 32.33 -18.15 -52.24
CA ILE A 15 31.72 -17.23 -51.26
C ILE A 15 30.74 -17.96 -50.30
N LYS A 16 30.84 -19.29 -50.15
CA LYS A 16 30.27 -19.96 -48.97
C LYS A 16 31.09 -19.53 -47.74
N LYS A 17 30.55 -18.55 -47.02
CA LYS A 17 30.95 -18.11 -45.67
C LYS A 17 31.60 -19.26 -44.88
N THR A 18 32.92 -19.27 -44.81
CA THR A 18 33.65 -19.87 -43.69
C THR A 18 33.41 -18.97 -42.49
N SER A 19 32.29 -19.20 -41.81
CA SER A 19 32.13 -18.71 -40.46
C SER A 19 33.14 -19.47 -39.61
N CYS A 20 34.20 -18.79 -39.16
CA CYS A 20 34.93 -19.24 -37.98
C CYS A 20 33.97 -19.03 -36.79
N THR A 21 32.95 -19.89 -36.70
CA THR A 21 31.97 -19.86 -35.62
C THR A 21 32.51 -20.76 -34.53
N SER A 22 32.93 -20.14 -33.43
CA SER A 22 32.90 -20.79 -32.13
C SER A 22 31.59 -21.59 -32.04
N LYS A 23 31.65 -22.89 -31.72
CA LYS A 23 30.45 -23.73 -31.64
C LYS A 23 29.52 -23.14 -30.55
N PRO A 24 28.40 -22.49 -30.91
CA PRO A 24 27.57 -21.84 -29.92
C PRO A 24 26.71 -22.90 -29.24
N ILE A 25 26.58 -22.79 -27.92
CA ILE A 25 25.56 -23.53 -27.17
C ILE A 25 24.31 -22.65 -27.19
N ILE A 26 23.23 -23.15 -27.79
CA ILE A 26 21.95 -22.44 -27.87
C ILE A 26 20.97 -23.15 -26.94
N ALA A 27 20.49 -22.43 -25.94
CA ALA A 27 19.41 -22.87 -25.07
C ALA A 27 18.17 -22.03 -25.36
N THR A 28 17.01 -22.68 -25.45
CA THR A 28 15.71 -22.04 -25.67
C THR A 28 14.69 -22.64 -24.72
N LEU A 29 13.86 -21.78 -24.13
CA LEU A 29 12.79 -22.18 -23.23
C LEU A 29 11.42 -21.85 -23.85
N ASP A 30 10.60 -22.88 -24.02
CA ASP A 30 9.24 -22.75 -24.55
C ASP A 30 8.21 -23.00 -23.44
N ALA A 31 7.11 -22.25 -23.49
CA ALA A 31 5.97 -22.43 -22.61
C ALA A 31 5.20 -23.72 -22.91
N LYS A 32 4.33 -24.14 -21.98
CA LYS A 32 3.41 -25.27 -22.23
C LYS A 32 2.22 -24.88 -23.11
N TRP A 33 1.90 -23.59 -23.18
CA TRP A 33 0.76 -23.05 -23.91
C TRP A 33 1.17 -22.46 -25.28
N PRO A 34 0.20 -22.32 -26.20
CA PRO A 34 0.46 -21.85 -27.56
C PRO A 34 0.65 -20.34 -27.62
N SER A 35 1.20 -19.86 -28.75
CA SER A 35 1.46 -18.45 -28.98
C SER A 35 0.18 -17.62 -28.93
N THR A 36 0.15 -16.65 -28.03
CA THR A 36 -0.96 -15.71 -27.82
C THR A 36 -0.82 -14.47 -28.73
N PRO A 37 -1.92 -13.83 -29.15
CA PRO A 37 -1.86 -12.59 -29.94
C PRO A 37 -1.32 -11.42 -29.11
N ILE A 38 -0.38 -10.66 -29.69
CA ILE A 38 0.27 -9.50 -29.03
C ILE A 38 -0.76 -8.40 -28.72
N LEU A 39 -1.80 -8.26 -29.54
CA LEU A 39 -2.87 -7.28 -29.32
C LEU A 39 -3.62 -7.53 -28.01
N LEU A 40 -3.89 -8.80 -27.68
CA LEU A 40 -4.59 -9.15 -26.44
C LEU A 40 -3.68 -8.99 -25.23
N GLU A 41 -2.40 -9.37 -25.35
CA GLU A 41 -1.41 -9.06 -24.29
C GLU A 41 -1.29 -7.56 -24.03
N SER A 42 -1.48 -6.75 -25.08
CA SER A 42 -1.45 -5.30 -24.99
C SER A 42 -2.68 -4.73 -24.27
N SER A 43 -3.87 -5.28 -24.54
CA SER A 43 -5.07 -4.86 -23.82
C SER A 43 -4.96 -5.21 -22.33
N GLU A 44 -4.41 -6.37 -21.98
CA GLU A 44 -4.21 -6.76 -20.57
C GLU A 44 -3.21 -5.85 -19.83
N TYR A 45 -2.13 -5.42 -20.49
CA TYR A 45 -1.24 -4.41 -19.92
C TYR A 45 -2.01 -3.13 -19.58
N LEU A 46 -2.86 -2.67 -20.49
CA LEU A 46 -3.64 -1.44 -20.31
C LEU A 46 -4.77 -1.61 -19.29
N ALA A 47 -5.34 -2.82 -19.15
CA ALA A 47 -6.29 -3.13 -18.08
C ALA A 47 -5.65 -3.01 -16.71
N LYS A 48 -4.39 -3.44 -16.56
CA LYS A 48 -3.64 -3.27 -15.30
C LYS A 48 -3.33 -1.80 -15.00
N GLU A 49 -3.23 -0.96 -16.03
CA GLU A 49 -3.09 0.49 -15.90
C GLU A 49 -4.39 1.22 -15.55
N GLY A 50 -5.54 0.59 -15.80
CA GLY A 50 -6.88 1.12 -15.48
C GLY A 50 -7.95 0.54 -16.40
N ASN A 51 -9.11 0.21 -15.83
CA ASN A 51 -10.24 -0.34 -16.61
C ASN A 51 -10.68 0.60 -17.75
N ASP A 52 -10.65 1.92 -17.54
CA ASP A 52 -11.01 2.89 -18.57
C ASP A 52 -10.02 2.85 -19.76
N LYS A 53 -8.72 2.73 -19.48
CA LYS A 53 -7.68 2.63 -20.51
C LYS A 53 -7.84 1.37 -21.36
N PHE A 54 -8.28 0.25 -20.75
CA PHE A 54 -8.61 -0.97 -21.48
C PHE A 54 -9.74 -0.71 -22.49
N TRP A 55 -10.86 -0.15 -22.06
CA TRP A 55 -11.99 0.11 -22.95
C TRP A 55 -11.69 1.18 -24.00
N GLU A 56 -10.95 2.24 -23.65
CA GLU A 56 -10.44 3.22 -24.64
C GLU A 56 -9.53 2.56 -25.69
N PHE A 57 -8.69 1.61 -25.28
CA PHE A 57 -7.86 0.86 -26.21
C PHE A 57 -8.69 -0.04 -27.13
N VAL A 58 -9.68 -0.77 -26.59
CA VAL A 58 -10.62 -1.56 -27.38
C VAL A 58 -11.29 -0.70 -28.46
N GLU A 59 -11.68 0.53 -28.14
CA GLU A 59 -12.24 1.49 -29.10
C GLU A 59 -11.25 1.89 -30.20
N LEU A 60 -9.98 2.17 -29.85
CA LEU A 60 -8.93 2.51 -30.82
C LEU A 60 -8.62 1.35 -31.78
N THR A 61 -8.82 0.11 -31.34
CA THR A 61 -8.58 -1.09 -32.16
C THR A 61 -9.67 -1.38 -33.19
N LYS A 62 -10.73 -0.56 -33.29
CA LYS A 62 -11.76 -0.70 -34.35
C LYS A 62 -11.18 -0.61 -35.76
N SER A 63 -10.10 0.14 -35.95
CA SER A 63 -9.41 0.25 -37.23
C SER A 63 -8.33 -0.82 -37.45
N TYR A 64 -8.23 -1.81 -36.56
CA TYR A 64 -7.23 -2.87 -36.61
C TYR A 64 -7.56 -3.90 -37.69
N HIS A 65 -7.34 -3.58 -38.96
CA HIS A 65 -7.69 -4.46 -40.07
C HIS A 65 -6.56 -4.63 -41.09
N ASN A 66 -6.44 -5.86 -41.62
CA ASN A 66 -5.68 -6.22 -42.83
C ASN A 66 -4.18 -5.84 -42.85
N PHE A 67 -3.45 -6.06 -41.75
CA PHE A 67 -1.99 -5.91 -41.74
C PHE A 67 -1.29 -7.07 -42.46
N LYS A 68 -0.24 -6.75 -43.23
CA LYS A 68 0.54 -7.75 -43.99
C LYS A 68 1.70 -8.34 -43.19
N THR A 69 2.24 -7.60 -42.21
CA THR A 69 3.37 -8.04 -41.40
C THR A 69 3.06 -7.90 -39.91
N GLN A 70 3.71 -8.75 -39.09
CA GLN A 70 3.64 -8.63 -37.62
C GLN A 70 4.27 -7.32 -37.11
N LEU A 71 5.22 -6.75 -37.86
CA LEU A 71 5.83 -5.46 -37.53
C LEU A 71 4.83 -4.32 -37.68
N ASP A 72 3.99 -4.34 -38.73
CA ASP A 72 2.95 -3.32 -38.91
C ASP A 72 1.91 -3.39 -37.79
N GLN A 73 1.54 -4.61 -37.37
CA GLN A 73 0.65 -4.84 -36.22
C GLN A 73 1.26 -4.26 -34.93
N TYR A 74 2.53 -4.55 -34.67
CA TYR A 74 3.25 -4.02 -33.52
C TYR A 74 3.30 -2.48 -33.53
N ASN A 75 3.65 -1.87 -34.67
CA ASN A 75 3.73 -0.41 -34.77
C ASN A 75 2.36 0.26 -34.53
N PHE A 76 1.27 -0.30 -35.05
CA PHE A 76 -0.08 0.18 -34.78
C PHE A 76 -0.45 0.08 -33.29
N ILE A 77 -0.08 -1.02 -32.64
CA ILE A 77 -0.29 -1.23 -31.20
C ILE A 77 0.48 -0.18 -30.39
N ILE A 78 1.76 0.06 -30.69
CA ILE A 78 2.57 1.07 -30.01
C ILE A 78 1.99 2.47 -30.22
N GLU A 79 1.54 2.81 -31.43
CA GLU A 79 0.92 4.12 -31.72
C GLU A 79 -0.40 4.30 -30.95
N SER A 80 -1.24 3.27 -30.92
CA SER A 80 -2.51 3.29 -30.20
C SER A 80 -2.30 3.39 -28.68
N ALA A 81 -1.37 2.59 -28.13
CA ALA A 81 -1.01 2.63 -26.71
C ALA A 81 -0.34 3.97 -26.32
N GLY A 82 0.46 4.57 -27.22
CA GLY A 82 1.11 5.86 -27.01
C GLY A 82 0.15 7.06 -26.89
N LYS A 83 -1.12 6.91 -27.29
CA LYS A 83 -2.18 7.91 -27.04
C LYS A 83 -2.73 7.85 -25.62
N LEU A 84 -2.53 6.72 -24.94
CA LEU A 84 -3.07 6.43 -23.61
C LEU A 84 -1.99 6.47 -22.52
N LEU A 85 -0.75 6.14 -22.87
CA LEU A 85 0.39 6.05 -21.96
C LEU A 85 1.35 7.23 -22.11
N SER A 86 2.06 7.55 -21.03
CA SER A 86 3.19 8.47 -21.06
C SER A 86 4.37 7.88 -21.85
N PRO A 87 5.33 8.70 -22.30
CA PRO A 87 6.54 8.19 -22.95
C PRO A 87 7.33 7.20 -22.09
N THR A 88 7.37 7.39 -20.78
CA THR A 88 8.05 6.52 -19.81
C THR A 88 7.35 5.16 -19.74
N LEU A 89 6.04 5.15 -19.49
CA LEU A 89 5.24 3.94 -19.42
C LEU A 89 5.19 3.20 -20.77
N LEU A 90 5.27 3.93 -21.89
CA LEU A 90 5.33 3.33 -23.22
C LEU A 90 6.62 2.51 -23.43
N ASN A 91 7.75 2.91 -22.84
CA ASN A 91 8.98 2.12 -22.92
C ASN A 91 8.89 0.85 -22.06
N LEU A 92 8.28 0.94 -20.87
CA LEU A 92 7.98 -0.23 -20.04
C LEU A 92 6.98 -1.17 -20.71
N PHE A 93 6.01 -0.62 -21.44
CA PHE A 93 5.08 -1.41 -22.25
C PHE A 93 5.81 -2.21 -23.34
N LYS A 94 6.74 -1.59 -24.08
CA LYS A 94 7.57 -2.31 -25.07
C LYS A 94 8.39 -3.43 -24.42
N PHE A 95 8.92 -3.19 -23.22
CA PHE A 95 9.64 -4.20 -22.47
C PHE A 95 8.73 -5.36 -22.04
N SER A 96 7.52 -5.06 -21.52
CA SER A 96 6.49 -6.05 -21.19
C SER A 96 6.12 -6.94 -22.38
N LEU A 97 5.97 -6.36 -23.57
CA LEU A 97 5.68 -7.12 -24.79
C LEU A 97 6.86 -7.98 -25.23
N SER A 98 8.09 -7.48 -25.06
CA SER A 98 9.31 -8.22 -25.38
C SER A 98 9.45 -9.47 -24.52
N ILE A 99 9.03 -9.39 -23.25
CA ILE A 99 9.10 -10.53 -22.32
C ILE A 99 7.84 -11.41 -22.29
N ARG A 100 6.80 -11.05 -23.06
CA ARG A 100 5.50 -11.76 -23.13
C ARG A 100 4.81 -11.89 -21.77
N TYR A 101 4.91 -10.85 -20.92
CA TYR A 101 4.43 -10.85 -19.54
C TYR A 101 2.96 -11.31 -19.40
N TYR A 102 2.06 -10.81 -20.26
CA TYR A 102 0.62 -11.06 -20.18
C TYR A 102 0.14 -12.29 -20.97
N SER A 103 1.06 -13.04 -21.59
CA SER A 103 0.71 -14.28 -22.29
C SER A 103 -0.01 -15.31 -21.40
N PRO A 104 0.40 -15.54 -20.14
CA PRO A 104 -0.32 -16.45 -19.23
C PRO A 104 -1.75 -16.01 -18.94
N THR A 105 -2.01 -14.70 -18.83
CA THR A 105 -3.36 -14.15 -18.61
C THR A 105 -4.30 -14.44 -19.78
N ILE A 106 -3.80 -14.34 -21.01
CA ILE A 106 -4.58 -14.70 -22.20
C ILE A 106 -4.88 -16.21 -22.23
N GLU A 107 -3.91 -17.04 -21.86
CA GLU A 107 -4.15 -18.49 -21.74
C GLU A 107 -5.16 -18.81 -20.62
N LEU A 108 -5.15 -18.06 -19.51
CA LEU A 108 -6.14 -18.20 -18.45
C LEU A 108 -7.57 -17.99 -18.98
N PHE A 109 -7.81 -16.92 -19.75
CA PHE A 109 -9.13 -16.70 -20.38
C PHE A 109 -9.51 -17.84 -21.34
N ASN A 110 -8.56 -18.32 -22.14
CA ASN A 110 -8.79 -19.48 -23.01
C ASN A 110 -9.14 -20.74 -22.20
N GLN A 111 -8.50 -20.98 -21.05
CA GLN A 111 -8.83 -22.12 -20.18
C GLN A 111 -10.21 -22.00 -19.54
N VAL A 112 -10.60 -20.80 -19.11
CA VAL A 112 -11.96 -20.51 -18.62
C VAL A 112 -12.99 -20.84 -19.69
N SER A 113 -12.75 -20.41 -20.94
CA SER A 113 -13.67 -20.71 -22.04
C SER A 113 -13.85 -22.21 -22.28
N LYS A 114 -12.83 -23.05 -22.08
CA LYS A 114 -12.89 -24.51 -22.25
C LYS A 114 -13.78 -25.21 -21.21
N GLN A 115 -14.12 -24.55 -20.10
CA GLN A 115 -15.06 -25.09 -19.11
C GLN A 115 -16.52 -25.01 -19.60
N LEU A 116 -16.80 -24.15 -20.58
CA LEU A 116 -18.09 -24.01 -21.21
C LEU A 116 -18.21 -24.96 -22.40
N THR A 117 -19.44 -25.30 -22.80
CA THR A 117 -19.71 -25.93 -24.09
C THR A 117 -19.52 -24.90 -25.21
N VAL A 118 -18.27 -24.69 -25.60
CA VAL A 118 -17.88 -23.67 -26.58
C VAL A 118 -18.54 -23.94 -27.94
N PRO A 119 -19.33 -23.00 -28.48
CA PRO A 119 -19.91 -23.16 -29.82
C PRO A 119 -18.84 -23.02 -30.91
N GLN A 120 -19.06 -23.59 -32.10
CA GLN A 120 -18.12 -23.52 -33.23
C GLN A 120 -18.13 -22.14 -33.93
N CYS A 121 -17.93 -21.06 -33.18
CA CYS A 121 -17.86 -19.71 -33.72
C CYS A 121 -16.67 -18.94 -33.13
N ALA A 122 -16.25 -17.90 -33.85
CA ALA A 122 -15.11 -17.07 -33.46
C ALA A 122 -15.43 -16.19 -32.25
N ILE A 123 -16.71 -15.85 -32.07
CA ILE A 123 -17.24 -14.96 -31.03
C ILE A 123 -18.57 -15.51 -30.57
N PHE A 124 -18.81 -15.50 -29.27
CA PHE A 124 -20.09 -15.89 -28.67
C PHE A 124 -20.40 -15.05 -27.43
N ILE A 125 -21.68 -14.99 -27.08
CA ILE A 125 -22.18 -14.30 -25.89
C ILE A 125 -22.72 -15.35 -24.92
N GLU A 126 -22.40 -15.20 -23.64
CA GLU A 126 -23.00 -15.95 -22.54
C GLU A 126 -24.01 -15.07 -21.79
N VAL A 127 -25.26 -15.53 -21.69
CA VAL A 127 -26.35 -14.90 -20.92
C VAL A 127 -27.08 -16.00 -20.14
N SER A 128 -27.24 -15.83 -18.82
CA SER A 128 -27.94 -16.79 -17.94
C SER A 128 -27.46 -18.25 -18.09
N ALA A 129 -26.13 -18.46 -18.17
CA ALA A 129 -25.48 -19.76 -18.37
C ALA A 129 -25.83 -20.47 -19.70
N GLN A 130 -26.40 -19.76 -20.67
CA GLN A 130 -26.56 -20.21 -22.05
C GLN A 130 -25.61 -19.42 -22.98
N VAL A 131 -25.13 -20.08 -24.03
CA VAL A 131 -24.19 -19.49 -25.00
C VAL A 131 -24.82 -19.44 -26.39
N THR A 132 -24.68 -18.31 -27.08
CA THR A 132 -25.10 -18.16 -28.49
C THR A 132 -24.07 -17.39 -29.31
N CYS A 133 -24.00 -17.72 -30.59
CA CYS A 133 -23.22 -16.96 -31.57
C CYS A 133 -24.08 -15.91 -32.29
N ASP A 134 -25.40 -15.89 -32.09
CA ASP A 134 -26.32 -14.96 -32.75
C ASP A 134 -26.64 -13.78 -31.82
N LEU A 135 -26.42 -12.57 -32.33
CA LEU A 135 -26.67 -11.34 -31.60
C LEU A 135 -28.16 -11.14 -31.33
N ASP A 136 -29.03 -11.49 -32.29
CA ASP A 136 -30.48 -11.28 -32.16
C ASP A 136 -31.10 -12.28 -31.17
N GLU A 137 -30.52 -13.47 -31.04
CA GLU A 137 -30.88 -14.43 -30.00
C GLU A 137 -30.43 -13.97 -28.61
N ALA A 138 -29.20 -13.47 -28.49
CA ALA A 138 -28.69 -12.93 -27.23
C ALA A 138 -29.55 -11.76 -26.71
N VAL A 139 -29.96 -10.84 -27.60
CA VAL A 139 -30.84 -9.72 -27.23
C VAL A 139 -32.21 -10.23 -26.75
N ARG A 140 -32.77 -11.26 -27.39
CA ARG A 140 -34.02 -11.89 -26.94
C ARG A 140 -33.88 -12.52 -25.55
N TRP A 141 -32.75 -13.15 -25.24
CA TRP A 141 -32.49 -13.69 -23.89
C TRP A 141 -32.36 -12.59 -22.83
N ILE A 142 -31.71 -11.49 -23.18
CA ILE A 142 -31.58 -10.32 -22.30
C ILE A 142 -32.95 -9.71 -21.99
N ASP A 143 -33.81 -9.54 -23.01
CA ASP A 143 -35.13 -8.95 -22.80
C ASP A 143 -36.12 -9.90 -22.11
N SER A 144 -35.90 -11.23 -22.14
CA SER A 144 -36.78 -12.23 -21.52
C SER A 144 -36.39 -12.64 -20.09
N ASN A 145 -35.10 -12.58 -19.73
CA ASN A 145 -34.61 -12.90 -18.39
C ASN A 145 -34.43 -11.62 -17.56
N GLN A 146 -35.42 -11.29 -16.72
CA GLN A 146 -35.30 -10.25 -15.69
C GLN A 146 -34.91 -10.78 -14.30
N GLU A 147 -34.80 -12.11 -14.13
CA GLU A 147 -34.28 -12.70 -12.90
C GLU A 147 -32.75 -12.71 -12.91
N SER A 148 -32.13 -12.48 -11.74
CA SER A 148 -30.68 -12.37 -11.58
C SER A 148 -29.93 -13.53 -12.25
N SER A 149 -29.11 -13.24 -13.24
CA SER A 149 -28.31 -14.26 -13.91
C SER A 149 -27.21 -14.72 -12.95
N ASN A 150 -27.29 -15.94 -12.43
CA ASN A 150 -26.23 -16.56 -11.62
C ASN A 150 -25.04 -16.95 -12.51
N ILE A 151 -24.32 -15.95 -13.05
CA ILE A 151 -23.08 -16.15 -13.79
C ILE A 151 -21.91 -15.92 -12.85
N TYR A 152 -20.96 -16.85 -12.84
CA TYR A 152 -19.74 -16.70 -12.06
C TYR A 152 -18.83 -15.63 -12.69
N THR A 153 -18.62 -14.53 -11.97
CA THR A 153 -17.69 -13.45 -12.38
C THR A 153 -16.39 -13.57 -11.61
N TYR A 154 -15.27 -13.40 -12.30
CA TYR A 154 -13.93 -13.44 -11.74
C TYR A 154 -13.43 -12.01 -11.46
N THR A 155 -12.44 -11.90 -10.57
CA THR A 155 -11.81 -10.61 -10.23
C THR A 155 -11.02 -9.98 -11.38
N PHE A 156 -10.57 -10.80 -12.34
CA PHE A 156 -9.85 -10.35 -13.54
C PHE A 156 -10.75 -10.06 -14.74
N ASP A 157 -12.08 -10.18 -14.61
CA ASP A 157 -12.99 -9.87 -15.71
C ASP A 157 -13.09 -8.37 -15.97
N HIS A 158 -13.10 -7.98 -17.24
CA HIS A 158 -13.23 -6.59 -17.65
C HIS A 158 -14.70 -6.18 -17.71
N VAL A 159 -15.16 -5.39 -16.74
CA VAL A 159 -16.53 -4.87 -16.66
C VAL A 159 -16.62 -3.51 -17.34
N TYR A 160 -17.62 -3.30 -18.19
CA TYR A 160 -17.82 -2.01 -18.84
C TYR A 160 -18.23 -0.93 -17.81
N PRO A 161 -17.58 0.26 -17.78
CA PRO A 161 -17.70 1.24 -16.69
C PRO A 161 -19.12 1.72 -16.36
N SER A 162 -20.05 1.70 -17.31
CA SER A 162 -21.44 2.14 -17.09
C SER A 162 -22.38 1.03 -16.59
N SER A 163 -21.88 -0.20 -16.36
CA SER A 163 -22.72 -1.41 -16.26
C SER A 163 -22.57 -2.22 -14.96
N HIS A 164 -21.84 -1.69 -13.98
CA HIS A 164 -21.38 -2.44 -12.79
C HIS A 164 -22.50 -3.05 -11.93
N ASN A 165 -23.63 -2.34 -11.77
CA ASN A 165 -24.71 -2.69 -10.82
C ASN A 165 -25.98 -3.30 -11.45
N ASN A 166 -25.85 -3.93 -12.62
CA ASN A 166 -27.01 -4.54 -13.29
C ASN A 166 -27.11 -6.05 -12.97
N PRO A 167 -28.30 -6.57 -12.60
CA PRO A 167 -28.51 -7.98 -12.26
C PRO A 167 -28.41 -8.94 -13.46
N VAL A 168 -28.63 -8.46 -14.68
CA VAL A 168 -28.56 -9.24 -15.92
C VAL A 168 -27.15 -9.10 -16.49
N THR A 169 -26.38 -10.18 -16.45
CA THR A 169 -25.00 -10.19 -16.90
C THR A 169 -24.87 -10.81 -18.29
N ALA A 170 -24.18 -10.12 -19.20
CA ALA A 170 -23.85 -10.60 -20.53
C ALA A 170 -22.33 -10.56 -20.74
N ILE A 171 -21.74 -11.72 -21.02
CA ILE A 171 -20.30 -11.86 -21.24
C ILE A 171 -20.03 -12.09 -22.72
N LEU A 172 -19.21 -11.23 -23.33
CA LEU A 172 -18.73 -11.41 -24.69
C LEU A 172 -17.39 -12.14 -24.66
N TYR A 173 -17.31 -13.25 -25.38
CA TYR A 173 -16.07 -13.98 -25.65
C TYR A 173 -15.64 -13.69 -27.08
N GLY A 174 -14.45 -13.11 -27.26
CA GLY A 174 -13.92 -12.89 -28.60
C GLY A 174 -12.52 -12.31 -28.66
N GLU A 175 -11.98 -12.28 -29.88
CA GLU A 175 -10.70 -11.65 -30.19
C GLU A 175 -10.90 -10.19 -30.57
N VAL A 176 -10.34 -9.29 -29.75
CA VAL A 176 -10.37 -7.84 -29.96
C VAL A 176 -9.67 -7.48 -31.27
N GLY A 177 -10.19 -6.47 -31.98
CA GLY A 177 -9.67 -6.01 -33.28
C GLY A 177 -10.25 -6.72 -34.50
N THR A 178 -11.01 -7.81 -34.32
CA THR A 178 -11.74 -8.45 -35.43
C THR A 178 -12.98 -7.64 -35.84
N ALA A 179 -13.34 -7.65 -37.12
CA ALA A 179 -14.52 -6.91 -37.61
C ALA A 179 -15.83 -7.44 -37.00
N THR A 180 -15.93 -8.75 -36.78
CA THR A 180 -17.06 -9.39 -36.09
C THR A 180 -17.19 -8.93 -34.65
N PHE A 181 -16.06 -8.74 -33.94
CA PHE A 181 -16.06 -8.23 -32.58
C PHE A 181 -16.64 -6.82 -32.49
N GLY A 182 -16.27 -5.94 -33.44
CA GLY A 182 -16.77 -4.57 -33.48
C GLY A 182 -18.30 -4.47 -33.51
N VAL A 183 -18.97 -5.33 -34.28
CA VAL A 183 -20.44 -5.34 -34.40
C VAL A 183 -21.11 -5.76 -33.08
N PHE A 184 -20.61 -6.83 -32.46
CA PHE A 184 -21.15 -7.34 -31.18
C PHE A 184 -20.90 -6.34 -30.05
N HIS A 185 -19.69 -5.78 -30.01
CA HIS A 185 -19.30 -4.81 -28.99
C HIS A 185 -20.17 -3.55 -29.01
N GLU A 186 -20.43 -2.95 -30.18
CA GLU A 186 -21.28 -1.75 -30.26
C GLU A 186 -22.69 -2.01 -29.74
N LYS A 187 -23.28 -3.16 -30.07
CA LYS A 187 -24.63 -3.47 -29.61
C LYS A 187 -24.71 -3.70 -28.11
N LEU A 188 -23.76 -4.45 -27.53
CA LEU A 188 -23.70 -4.67 -26.09
C LEU A 188 -23.37 -3.37 -25.34
N LYS A 189 -22.56 -2.50 -25.92
CA LYS A 189 -22.27 -1.17 -25.39
C LYS A 189 -23.52 -0.28 -25.34
N GLU A 190 -24.36 -0.27 -26.37
CA GLU A 190 -25.66 0.43 -26.34
C GLU A 190 -26.59 -0.10 -25.24
N LEU A 191 -26.65 -1.43 -25.08
CA LEU A 191 -27.46 -2.08 -24.03
C LEU A 191 -26.92 -1.79 -22.62
N ALA A 192 -25.60 -1.76 -22.47
CA ALA A 192 -24.94 -1.40 -21.22
C ALA A 192 -25.19 0.08 -20.86
N ARG A 193 -25.08 1.00 -21.84
CA ARG A 193 -25.35 2.44 -21.66
C ARG A 193 -26.81 2.73 -21.30
N SER A 194 -27.74 1.99 -21.89
CA SER A 194 -29.17 2.07 -21.54
C SER A 194 -29.50 1.40 -20.20
N GLY A 195 -28.51 0.82 -19.51
CA GLY A 195 -28.68 0.22 -18.19
C GLY A 195 -29.47 -1.09 -18.21
N LYS A 196 -29.52 -1.80 -19.34
CA LYS A 196 -30.21 -3.09 -19.47
C LYS A 196 -29.37 -4.29 -19.05
N ILE A 197 -28.05 -4.23 -19.20
CA ILE A 197 -27.13 -5.33 -18.91
C ILE A 197 -25.87 -4.86 -18.17
N ARG A 198 -25.27 -5.78 -17.42
CA ARG A 198 -23.87 -5.76 -17.00
C ARG A 198 -23.03 -6.41 -18.09
N TYR A 199 -22.19 -5.62 -18.75
CA TYR A 199 -21.40 -6.08 -19.90
C TYR A 199 -19.98 -6.41 -19.48
N LEU A 200 -19.55 -7.65 -19.73
CA LEU A 200 -18.18 -8.10 -19.51
C LEU A 200 -17.52 -8.58 -20.81
N LEU A 201 -16.21 -8.42 -20.89
CA LEU A 201 -15.39 -8.93 -21.99
C LEU A 201 -14.38 -9.95 -21.46
N ARG A 202 -14.40 -11.16 -22.04
CA ARG A 202 -13.39 -12.20 -21.85
C ARG A 202 -12.69 -12.47 -23.19
N HIS A 203 -11.36 -12.57 -23.17
CA HIS A 203 -10.61 -12.90 -24.37
C HIS A 203 -10.87 -14.34 -24.80
N TYR A 204 -11.07 -14.54 -26.10
CA TYR A 204 -11.22 -15.88 -26.67
C TYR A 204 -10.59 -15.94 -28.05
N VAL A 205 -9.73 -16.93 -28.26
CA VAL A 205 -9.06 -17.17 -29.54
C VAL A 205 -9.49 -18.53 -30.07
N GLN A 206 -10.29 -18.53 -31.14
CA GLN A 206 -10.77 -19.77 -31.76
C GLN A 206 -9.65 -20.55 -32.45
N THR A 207 -8.83 -19.86 -33.26
CA THR A 207 -7.73 -20.47 -34.01
C THR A 207 -6.42 -20.31 -33.26
N VAL A 208 -6.11 -21.31 -32.45
CA VAL A 208 -4.91 -21.36 -31.63
C VAL A 208 -3.66 -21.63 -32.50
N SER A 209 -2.57 -20.89 -32.28
CA SER A 209 -1.31 -21.12 -32.98
C SER A 209 -0.72 -22.50 -32.65
N LYS A 210 -0.02 -23.10 -33.61
CA LYS A 210 0.73 -24.36 -33.38
C LYS A 210 2.04 -24.13 -32.63
N ASP A 211 2.60 -22.93 -32.76
CA ASP A 211 3.84 -22.56 -32.13
C ASP A 211 3.62 -22.24 -30.66
N LYS A 212 4.59 -22.58 -29.82
CA LYS A 212 4.58 -22.26 -28.39
C LYS A 212 5.19 -20.89 -28.16
N VAL A 213 4.78 -20.25 -27.06
CA VAL A 213 5.40 -18.99 -26.63
C VAL A 213 6.83 -19.27 -26.21
N ARG A 214 7.78 -18.54 -26.79
CA ARG A 214 9.16 -18.51 -26.30
C ARG A 214 9.22 -17.62 -25.07
N LEU A 215 9.70 -18.19 -23.98
CA LEU A 215 9.84 -17.47 -22.71
C LEU A 215 11.14 -16.67 -22.69
N SER A 216 11.17 -15.65 -21.84
CA SER A 216 12.34 -14.81 -21.56
C SER A 216 12.40 -14.53 -20.05
N GLY A 217 13.42 -13.79 -19.59
CA GLY A 217 13.60 -13.51 -18.17
C GLY A 217 14.24 -14.66 -17.37
N TYR A 218 14.94 -15.57 -18.04
CA TYR A 218 15.73 -16.63 -17.40
C TYR A 218 17.22 -16.47 -17.70
N GLY A 219 18.06 -16.91 -16.76
CA GLY A 219 19.50 -17.05 -16.96
C GLY A 219 19.87 -18.47 -17.38
N VAL A 220 20.94 -18.61 -18.16
CA VAL A 220 21.54 -19.91 -18.50
C VAL A 220 22.93 -19.96 -17.92
N GLU A 221 23.15 -20.88 -16.99
CA GLU A 221 24.46 -21.09 -16.38
C GLU A 221 25.18 -22.27 -17.07
N LEU A 222 26.44 -22.04 -17.45
CA LEU A 222 27.36 -23.10 -17.86
C LEU A 222 28.34 -23.40 -16.72
N ALA A 223 27.87 -24.13 -15.72
CA ALA A 223 28.66 -24.48 -14.54
C ALA A 223 29.84 -25.39 -14.90
N VAL A 224 31.06 -24.95 -14.59
CA VAL A 224 32.28 -25.74 -14.80
C VAL A 224 32.40 -26.75 -13.65
N LYS A 225 32.04 -28.02 -13.91
CA LYS A 225 32.04 -29.08 -12.88
C LYS A 225 33.45 -29.44 -12.37
N ASN A 226 34.46 -29.42 -13.22
CA ASN A 226 35.85 -29.73 -12.84
C ASN A 226 36.79 -28.62 -13.33
N THR A 227 37.30 -27.80 -12.42
CA THR A 227 38.33 -26.79 -12.69
C THR A 227 39.76 -27.33 -12.49
N GLU A 228 39.93 -28.53 -11.93
CA GLU A 228 41.23 -29.06 -11.49
C GLU A 228 41.85 -30.14 -12.39
N TYR A 229 41.09 -30.77 -13.31
CA TYR A 229 41.59 -31.92 -14.08
C TYR A 229 41.81 -31.60 -15.56
N LYS A 230 43.01 -31.10 -15.86
CA LYS A 230 43.75 -31.36 -17.11
C LYS A 230 45.16 -30.78 -16.99
N ALA A 231 45.99 -31.43 -16.18
CA ALA A 231 47.41 -31.46 -16.49
C ALA A 231 47.54 -32.23 -17.81
N VAL A 232 47.82 -31.52 -18.89
CA VAL A 232 48.01 -32.08 -20.23
C VAL A 232 49.29 -32.91 -20.23
N ASP A 233 49.19 -34.17 -20.62
CA ASP A 233 50.30 -34.99 -21.08
C ASP A 233 50.78 -34.40 -22.41
N ASP A 234 51.92 -33.71 -22.39
CA ASP A 234 52.55 -32.97 -23.50
C ASP A 234 53.15 -33.89 -24.59
N SER A 235 52.48 -34.97 -24.96
CA SER A 235 52.97 -35.89 -25.98
C SER A 235 52.09 -35.95 -27.23
N LYS A 236 52.56 -35.18 -28.24
CA LYS A 236 52.34 -35.28 -29.70
C LYS A 236 51.03 -34.76 -30.28
N ILE A 237 51.13 -33.64 -31.00
CA ILE A 237 50.39 -33.45 -32.26
C ILE A 237 51.36 -32.92 -33.32
N GLN A 238 51.48 -33.67 -34.41
CA GLN A 238 52.29 -33.36 -35.60
C GLN A 238 51.65 -32.25 -36.42
N SER A 239 52.53 -31.41 -36.96
CA SER A 239 52.36 -30.43 -38.02
C SER A 239 51.58 -30.93 -39.25
N GLY A 240 50.67 -30.09 -39.76
CA GLY A 240 49.96 -30.29 -41.03
C GLY A 240 49.46 -28.98 -41.66
N ASP A 241 50.30 -28.45 -42.55
CA ASP A 241 50.12 -27.59 -43.73
C ASP A 241 49.37 -26.24 -43.73
N ASP A 242 50.11 -25.29 -44.33
CA ASP A 242 49.82 -23.90 -44.68
C ASP A 242 48.65 -23.70 -45.66
N ASN A 243 47.91 -22.62 -45.46
CA ASN A 243 47.23 -21.93 -46.56
C ASN A 243 47.27 -20.42 -46.33
N THR A 244 48.19 -19.75 -47.03
CA THR A 244 48.34 -18.31 -47.13
C THR A 244 47.14 -17.69 -47.86
N GLY A 245 46.38 -16.83 -47.18
CA GLY A 245 45.27 -16.06 -47.75
C GLY A 245 45.10 -14.71 -47.09
N ASN A 246 45.40 -13.65 -47.85
CA ASN A 246 45.33 -12.22 -47.51
C ASN A 246 44.11 -11.81 -46.66
N LYS A 247 44.36 -11.04 -45.60
CA LYS A 247 43.38 -10.19 -44.91
C LYS A 247 44.00 -8.85 -44.51
N GLU A 248 43.84 -7.86 -45.36
CA GLU A 248 43.78 -6.47 -44.93
C GLU A 248 42.35 -6.20 -44.43
N ASN A 249 42.25 -5.43 -43.33
CA ASN A 249 41.05 -4.92 -42.67
C ASN A 249 40.37 -5.82 -41.62
N GLU A 250 41.02 -6.03 -40.47
CA GLU A 250 40.33 -6.27 -39.19
C GLU A 250 41.09 -5.52 -38.07
N GLU A 251 40.34 -4.71 -37.33
CA GLU A 251 40.75 -3.64 -36.42
C GLU A 251 41.48 -4.09 -35.13
N GLU A 252 41.97 -3.07 -34.43
CA GLU A 252 42.79 -2.98 -33.22
C GLU A 252 42.29 -3.83 -32.03
N ASN A 253 42.55 -5.14 -32.05
CA ASN A 253 42.30 -6.00 -30.89
C ASN A 253 43.56 -6.21 -30.05
N ASP A 254 43.46 -5.81 -28.78
CA ASP A 254 44.39 -6.14 -27.71
C ASP A 254 44.24 -7.63 -27.37
N ILE A 255 45.23 -8.45 -27.71
CA ILE A 255 45.19 -9.90 -27.43
C ILE A 255 46.25 -10.18 -26.37
N ASP A 256 45.78 -10.59 -25.20
CA ASP A 256 46.61 -11.03 -24.07
C ASP A 256 47.59 -9.96 -23.53
N GLY A 257 47.26 -8.67 -23.74
CA GLY A 257 48.03 -7.49 -23.34
C GLY A 257 48.99 -6.93 -24.40
N PHE A 258 48.91 -7.43 -25.64
CA PHE A 258 49.72 -6.95 -26.76
C PHE A 258 48.90 -6.16 -27.79
N LEU A 259 49.28 -4.89 -27.96
CA LEU A 259 48.76 -4.02 -29.02
C LEU A 259 49.45 -4.35 -30.36
N PHE A 260 48.94 -5.36 -31.06
CA PHE A 260 49.49 -5.82 -32.35
C PHE A 260 49.55 -4.70 -33.40
N GLY A 261 48.63 -3.72 -33.37
CA GLY A 261 48.68 -2.56 -34.26
C GLY A 261 49.91 -1.66 -34.07
N LYS A 262 50.41 -1.53 -32.83
CA LYS A 262 51.62 -0.74 -32.53
C LYS A 262 52.89 -1.54 -32.79
N LEU A 263 52.88 -2.84 -32.51
CA LEU A 263 54.01 -3.75 -32.79
C LEU A 263 54.28 -3.89 -34.29
N ARG A 264 53.22 -3.95 -35.11
CA ARG A 264 53.32 -4.00 -36.58
C ARG A 264 53.93 -2.74 -37.19
N LYS A 265 53.76 -1.59 -36.53
CA LYS A 265 54.39 -0.30 -36.92
C LYS A 265 55.85 -0.19 -36.49
N LEU A 266 56.23 -0.81 -35.37
CA LEU A 266 57.58 -0.74 -34.80
C LEU A 266 58.54 -1.77 -35.40
N HIS A 267 58.04 -2.94 -35.81
CA HIS A 267 58.84 -4.01 -36.41
C HIS A 267 58.17 -4.56 -37.69
N PRO A 268 58.32 -3.85 -38.83
CA PRO A 268 57.73 -4.24 -40.11
C PRO A 268 58.24 -5.60 -40.62
N ASP A 269 59.48 -5.93 -40.26
CA ASP A 269 60.23 -7.11 -40.73
C ASP A 269 59.72 -8.42 -40.11
N LEU A 270 58.92 -8.33 -39.03
CA LEU A 270 58.48 -9.47 -38.20
C LEU A 270 56.97 -9.72 -38.30
N ASN A 271 56.28 -9.17 -39.30
CA ASN A 271 54.83 -9.28 -39.44
C ASN A 271 54.32 -10.73 -39.44
N GLU A 272 55.01 -11.63 -40.16
CA GLU A 272 54.63 -13.04 -40.27
C GLU A 272 54.76 -13.78 -38.92
N GLN A 273 55.81 -13.47 -38.15
CA GLN A 273 56.03 -14.01 -36.81
C GLN A 273 55.06 -13.42 -35.78
N LEU A 274 54.69 -12.15 -35.92
CA LEU A 274 53.67 -11.51 -35.09
C LEU A 274 52.28 -12.11 -35.35
N ASP A 275 51.96 -12.49 -36.59
CA ASP A 275 50.71 -13.18 -36.93
C ASP A 275 50.68 -14.64 -36.46
N GLN A 276 51.82 -15.34 -36.50
CA GLN A 276 51.98 -16.66 -35.87
C GLN A 276 51.83 -16.57 -34.34
N LEU A 277 52.46 -15.57 -33.69
CA LEU A 277 52.33 -15.32 -32.26
C LEU A 277 50.87 -14.98 -31.88
N LYS A 278 50.20 -14.14 -32.67
CA LYS A 278 48.78 -13.80 -32.48
C LYS A 278 47.89 -15.05 -32.57
N SER A 279 48.16 -15.95 -33.51
CA SER A 279 47.41 -17.20 -33.66
C SER A 279 47.68 -18.16 -32.50
N HIS A 280 48.94 -18.31 -32.10
CA HIS A 280 49.35 -19.14 -30.96
C HIS A 280 48.78 -18.62 -29.61
N LEU A 281 48.66 -17.30 -29.44
CA LEU A 281 48.03 -16.69 -28.28
C LEU A 281 46.50 -16.87 -28.29
N LYS A 282 45.86 -16.82 -29.46
CA LYS A 282 44.42 -17.12 -29.60
C LYS A 282 44.11 -18.59 -29.28
N GLU A 283 44.97 -19.52 -29.67
CA GLU A 283 44.80 -20.94 -29.35
C GLU A 283 45.02 -21.23 -27.86
N ASN A 284 46.06 -20.62 -27.24
CA ASN A 284 46.36 -20.84 -25.82
C ASN A 284 45.47 -20.05 -24.85
N SER A 285 44.83 -18.97 -25.28
CA SER A 285 43.89 -18.20 -24.45
C SER A 285 42.55 -18.90 -24.25
N GLN A 286 42.21 -19.89 -25.08
CA GLN A 286 40.99 -20.71 -24.92
C GLN A 286 41.13 -21.83 -23.88
N VAL A 287 42.35 -22.11 -23.41
CA VAL A 287 42.59 -23.16 -22.40
C VAL A 287 42.36 -22.57 -21.01
N MET A 288 41.25 -22.96 -20.35
CA MET A 288 40.99 -22.65 -18.94
C MET A 288 42.07 -23.32 -18.07
N ALA A 289 43.08 -22.55 -17.68
CA ALA A 289 44.14 -22.98 -16.77
C ALA A 289 43.83 -22.53 -15.34
N PRO A 290 44.10 -23.36 -14.31
CA PRO A 290 43.80 -23.01 -12.92
C PRO A 290 44.65 -21.82 -12.45
N LEU A 291 43.98 -20.86 -11.79
CA LEU A 291 44.63 -19.69 -11.19
C LEU A 291 45.23 -20.03 -9.83
N LYS A 292 46.32 -19.35 -9.46
CA LYS A 292 46.95 -19.51 -8.14
C LYS A 292 46.22 -18.65 -7.10
N VAL A 293 46.21 -19.08 -5.84
CA VAL A 293 45.43 -18.45 -4.74
C VAL A 293 45.70 -16.94 -4.59
N TRP A 294 46.95 -16.50 -4.70
CA TRP A 294 47.29 -15.06 -4.60
C TRP A 294 46.82 -14.23 -5.81
N GLN A 295 46.64 -14.87 -6.98
CA GLN A 295 46.12 -14.20 -8.17
C GLN A 295 44.62 -13.92 -8.05
N LEU A 296 43.91 -14.65 -7.18
CA LEU A 296 42.49 -14.45 -6.92
C LEU A 296 42.23 -13.26 -5.97
N GLN A 297 43.18 -12.94 -5.08
CA GLN A 297 43.02 -11.87 -4.09
C GLN A 297 42.87 -10.49 -4.75
N ASP A 298 43.65 -10.22 -5.80
CA ASP A 298 43.62 -8.94 -6.51
C ASP A 298 42.66 -8.92 -7.71
N LEU A 299 42.00 -10.04 -8.02
CA LEU A 299 41.19 -10.19 -9.23
C LEU A 299 40.02 -9.20 -9.27
N SER A 300 39.42 -8.88 -8.11
CA SER A 300 38.33 -7.91 -7.99
C SER A 300 38.81 -6.50 -8.37
N PHE A 301 39.96 -6.08 -7.84
CA PHE A 301 40.59 -4.79 -8.16
C PHE A 301 41.00 -4.71 -9.64
N GLN A 302 41.54 -5.80 -10.19
CA GLN A 302 41.94 -5.88 -11.59
C GLN A 302 40.73 -5.81 -12.55
N SER A 303 39.63 -6.46 -12.18
CA SER A 303 38.37 -6.40 -12.93
C SER A 303 37.80 -4.98 -12.92
N ALA A 304 37.76 -4.34 -11.74
CA ALA A 304 37.32 -2.95 -11.60
C ALA A 304 38.20 -2.00 -12.44
N GLN A 305 39.53 -2.15 -12.40
CA GLN A 305 40.43 -1.36 -13.22
C GLN A 305 40.16 -1.55 -14.71
N ARG A 306 39.90 -2.78 -15.17
CA ARG A 306 39.64 -3.06 -16.58
C ARG A 306 38.37 -2.39 -17.08
N VAL A 307 37.31 -2.39 -16.26
CA VAL A 307 36.03 -1.73 -16.53
C VAL A 307 36.21 -0.22 -16.55
N MET A 308 36.83 0.36 -15.54
CA MET A 308 37.04 1.81 -15.41
C MET A 308 38.04 2.38 -16.44
N SER A 309 38.85 1.54 -17.07
CA SER A 309 39.76 1.96 -18.14
C SER A 309 39.08 1.99 -19.52
N ALA A 310 37.84 1.50 -19.63
CA ALA A 310 37.03 1.61 -20.84
C ALA A 310 36.19 2.91 -20.80
N ASP A 311 35.94 3.49 -21.97
CA ASP A 311 35.22 4.76 -22.07
C ASP A 311 33.70 4.55 -21.90
N GLY A 312 33.07 5.33 -21.00
CA GLY A 312 31.62 5.54 -20.90
C GLY A 312 30.78 4.28 -21.13
N ASP A 313 30.04 4.26 -22.25
CA ASP A 313 29.11 3.18 -22.61
C ASP A 313 29.80 1.82 -22.77
N ALA A 314 31.06 1.80 -23.24
CA ALA A 314 31.82 0.56 -23.40
C ALA A 314 32.20 -0.06 -22.04
N ALA A 315 32.20 0.71 -20.95
CA ALA A 315 32.47 0.16 -19.62
C ALA A 315 31.37 -0.84 -19.18
N LEU A 316 30.11 -0.57 -19.52
CA LEU A 316 28.99 -1.49 -19.22
C LEU A 316 29.08 -2.77 -20.06
N ASP A 317 29.45 -2.65 -21.34
CA ASP A 317 29.67 -3.81 -22.21
C ASP A 317 30.84 -4.67 -21.70
N VAL A 318 31.93 -4.03 -21.25
CA VAL A 318 33.08 -4.72 -20.66
C VAL A 318 32.70 -5.40 -19.34
N LEU A 319 31.89 -4.75 -18.50
CA LEU A 319 31.37 -5.35 -17.27
C LEU A 319 30.47 -6.55 -17.57
N GLN A 320 29.63 -6.45 -18.60
CA GLN A 320 28.77 -7.55 -19.06
C GLN A 320 29.60 -8.73 -19.59
N ASP A 321 30.60 -8.48 -20.43
CA ASP A 321 31.48 -9.53 -20.96
C ASP A 321 32.29 -10.20 -19.84
N ILE A 322 32.85 -9.42 -18.91
CA ILE A 322 33.60 -9.95 -17.77
C ILE A 322 32.69 -10.79 -16.87
N SER A 323 31.48 -10.31 -16.53
CA SER A 323 30.55 -11.03 -15.65
C SER A 323 30.02 -12.32 -16.27
N GLN A 324 29.65 -12.31 -17.55
CA GLN A 324 29.14 -13.49 -18.25
C GLN A 324 30.23 -14.54 -18.55
N ASN A 325 31.46 -14.09 -18.82
CA ASN A 325 32.54 -14.95 -19.30
C ASN A 325 33.74 -15.03 -18.32
N LEU A 326 33.54 -14.72 -17.03
CA LEU A 326 34.61 -14.55 -16.04
C LEU A 326 35.64 -15.69 -16.04
N PRO A 327 35.27 -16.99 -16.03
CA PRO A 327 36.26 -18.07 -16.01
C PRO A 327 37.20 -18.07 -17.21
N SER A 328 36.73 -17.64 -18.39
CA SER A 328 37.55 -17.54 -19.60
C SER A 328 38.44 -16.29 -19.60
N LYS A 329 37.96 -15.19 -19.00
CA LYS A 329 38.66 -13.90 -18.99
C LYS A 329 39.63 -13.75 -17.82
N ALA A 330 39.52 -14.59 -16.79
CA ALA A 330 40.26 -14.46 -15.54
C ALA A 330 41.78 -14.36 -15.75
N ARG A 331 42.36 -15.14 -16.69
CA ARG A 331 43.80 -15.07 -17.00
C ARG A 331 44.23 -13.73 -17.60
N SER A 332 43.38 -13.13 -18.44
CA SER A 332 43.63 -11.80 -19.00
C SER A 332 43.53 -10.73 -17.91
N LEU A 333 42.60 -10.88 -16.97
CA LEU A 333 42.37 -9.93 -15.89
C LEU A 333 43.56 -9.86 -14.93
N VAL A 334 44.17 -11.01 -14.61
CA VAL A 334 45.36 -11.09 -13.73
C VAL A 334 46.54 -10.26 -14.22
N LYS A 335 46.64 -10.01 -15.52
CA LYS A 335 47.72 -9.19 -16.11
C LYS A 335 47.44 -7.69 -16.04
N THR A 336 46.24 -7.27 -15.65
CA THR A 336 45.86 -5.87 -15.57
C THR A 336 46.56 -5.22 -14.39
N LYS A 337 47.28 -4.12 -14.65
CA LYS A 337 47.94 -3.36 -13.60
C LYS A 337 46.95 -2.42 -12.93
N VAL A 338 46.74 -2.59 -11.63
CA VAL A 338 45.88 -1.71 -10.81
C VAL A 338 46.67 -0.48 -10.39
N SER A 339 46.08 0.70 -10.49
CA SER A 339 46.68 1.94 -9.97
C SER A 339 46.53 2.03 -8.44
N GLU A 340 47.51 2.62 -7.76
CA GLU A 340 47.44 2.82 -6.30
C GLU A 340 46.31 3.77 -5.89
N ASP A 341 45.97 4.74 -6.75
CA ASP A 341 44.89 5.69 -6.50
C ASP A 341 43.53 4.98 -6.51
N MET A 342 43.29 4.08 -7.46
CA MET A 342 42.06 3.27 -7.52
C MET A 342 41.94 2.35 -6.31
N ARG A 343 43.04 1.71 -5.88
CA ARG A 343 43.04 0.85 -4.68
C ARG A 343 42.64 1.64 -3.43
N LYS A 344 43.18 2.84 -3.24
CA LYS A 344 42.84 3.71 -2.11
C LYS A 344 41.38 4.17 -2.15
N GLU A 345 40.88 4.52 -3.33
CA GLU A 345 39.48 4.94 -3.51
C GLU A 345 38.51 3.80 -3.16
N ILE A 346 38.74 2.58 -3.66
CA ILE A 346 37.90 1.41 -3.36
C ILE A 346 37.88 1.12 -1.86
N LEU A 347 39.05 1.12 -1.20
CA LEU A 347 39.12 0.88 0.25
C LEU A 347 38.42 1.97 1.06
N ARG A 348 38.52 3.23 0.64
CA ARG A 348 37.79 4.35 1.27
C ARG A 348 36.28 4.19 1.13
N ASN A 349 35.81 3.77 -0.05
CA ASN A 349 34.38 3.55 -0.29
C ASN A 349 33.86 2.37 0.56
N GLN A 350 34.62 1.27 0.64
CA GLN A 350 34.29 0.14 1.53
C GLN A 350 34.15 0.57 3.00
N GLN A 351 35.06 1.42 3.50
CA GLN A 351 34.97 1.95 4.87
C GLN A 351 33.74 2.85 5.08
N ALA A 352 33.36 3.63 4.08
CA ALA A 352 32.17 4.46 4.14
C ALA A 352 30.89 3.60 4.13
N PHE A 353 30.85 2.57 3.30
CA PHE A 353 29.70 1.66 3.13
C PHE A 353 29.49 0.72 4.33
N LEU A 354 30.54 0.39 5.08
CA LEU A 354 30.41 -0.35 6.34
C LEU A 354 29.54 0.36 7.39
N LYS A 355 29.35 1.68 7.29
CA LYS A 355 28.43 2.43 8.16
C LYS A 355 26.94 2.16 7.85
N PHE A 356 26.67 1.62 6.67
CA PHE A 356 25.35 1.27 6.18
C PHE A 356 25.16 -0.25 6.11
N ASP A 357 25.95 -1.02 6.88
CA ASP A 357 25.97 -2.49 6.92
C ASP A 357 26.28 -3.19 5.58
N ILE A 358 26.80 -2.46 4.59
CA ILE A 358 27.21 -3.03 3.30
C ILE A 358 28.65 -3.54 3.42
N SER A 359 28.80 -4.87 3.41
CA SER A 359 30.10 -5.54 3.52
C SER A 359 30.78 -5.74 2.15
N PRO A 360 32.12 -5.80 2.07
CA PRO A 360 32.80 -6.11 0.82
C PRO A 360 32.34 -7.45 0.24
N GLY A 361 31.81 -7.42 -0.99
CA GLY A 361 31.30 -8.61 -1.69
C GLY A 361 29.79 -8.82 -1.57
N SER A 362 29.07 -8.04 -0.75
CA SER A 362 27.62 -7.98 -0.85
C SER A 362 27.20 -7.18 -2.10
N THR A 363 26.06 -7.55 -2.68
CA THR A 363 25.46 -6.84 -3.81
C THR A 363 24.15 -6.25 -3.33
N GLU A 364 24.06 -4.93 -3.31
CA GLU A 364 22.83 -4.21 -2.96
C GLU A 364 22.37 -3.42 -4.19
N LEU A 365 21.08 -3.50 -4.50
CA LEU A 365 20.47 -2.72 -5.56
C LEU A 365 19.54 -1.68 -4.96
N PHE A 366 19.74 -0.42 -5.33
CA PHE A 366 18.86 0.68 -4.95
C PHE A 366 18.17 1.24 -6.19
N ILE A 367 16.84 1.36 -6.16
CA ILE A 367 16.06 2.06 -7.18
C ILE A 367 15.39 3.24 -6.51
N ASN A 368 15.79 4.46 -6.89
CA ASN A 368 15.29 5.72 -6.31
C ASN A 368 15.33 5.80 -4.77
N GLY A 369 16.26 5.08 -4.13
CA GLY A 369 16.43 5.02 -2.68
C GLY A 369 15.81 3.78 -2.02
N LEU A 370 14.99 3.01 -2.74
CA LEU A 370 14.44 1.74 -2.27
C LEU A 370 15.51 0.65 -2.35
N GLN A 371 15.84 0.04 -1.21
CA GLN A 371 16.72 -1.12 -1.15
C GLN A 371 15.97 -2.36 -1.63
N ILE A 372 16.56 -3.10 -2.56
CA ILE A 372 15.96 -4.31 -3.13
C ILE A 372 16.90 -5.48 -2.93
N SER A 373 16.36 -6.54 -2.33
CA SER A 373 17.03 -7.84 -2.24
C SER A 373 17.31 -8.37 -3.64
N VAL A 374 18.58 -8.51 -3.99
CA VAL A 374 19.01 -9.05 -5.28
C VAL A 374 18.69 -10.55 -5.38
N GLU A 375 18.60 -11.25 -4.26
CA GLU A 375 18.28 -12.69 -4.22
C GLU A 375 16.83 -12.98 -4.68
N ASP A 376 15.90 -12.07 -4.36
CA ASP A 376 14.49 -12.19 -4.73
C ASP A 376 14.16 -11.47 -6.06
N LEU A 377 15.15 -10.80 -6.66
CA LEU A 377 14.93 -9.97 -7.84
C LEU A 377 14.71 -10.82 -9.10
N ASN A 378 13.48 -10.80 -9.59
CA ASN A 378 13.10 -11.36 -10.87
C ASN A 378 12.88 -10.24 -11.91
N THR A 379 13.13 -10.52 -13.20
CA THR A 379 12.82 -9.58 -14.30
C THR A 379 11.36 -9.14 -14.30
N PHE A 380 10.44 -10.05 -13.96
CA PHE A 380 9.01 -9.75 -13.87
C PHE A 380 8.69 -8.83 -12.68
N SER A 381 9.22 -9.14 -11.49
CA SER A 381 9.05 -8.30 -10.29
C SER A 381 9.69 -6.91 -10.47
N LEU A 382 10.84 -6.84 -11.15
CA LEU A 382 11.49 -5.59 -11.50
C LEU A 382 10.63 -4.75 -12.44
N LEU A 383 9.97 -5.37 -13.43
CA LEU A 383 9.04 -4.65 -14.31
C LEU A 383 7.84 -4.08 -13.52
N ASP A 384 7.26 -4.87 -12.61
CA ASP A 384 6.16 -4.39 -11.77
C ASP A 384 6.60 -3.21 -10.90
N LEU A 385 7.77 -3.30 -10.26
CA LEU A 385 8.34 -2.21 -9.47
C LEU A 385 8.62 -0.95 -10.31
N LEU A 386 9.29 -1.09 -11.46
CA LEU A 386 9.58 0.03 -12.36
C LEU A 386 8.31 0.67 -12.92
N ARG A 387 7.26 -0.12 -13.14
CA ARG A 387 5.97 0.38 -13.59
C ARG A 387 5.30 1.20 -12.50
N ASP A 388 5.28 0.71 -11.27
CA ASP A 388 4.66 1.41 -10.15
C ASP A 388 5.43 2.70 -9.81
N GLU A 389 6.76 2.66 -9.84
CA GLU A 389 7.63 3.83 -9.69
C GLU A 389 7.47 4.83 -10.84
N GLY A 390 7.37 4.32 -12.08
CA GLY A 390 7.10 5.13 -13.27
C GLY A 390 5.77 5.88 -13.18
N LYS A 391 4.73 5.27 -12.60
CA LYS A 391 3.45 5.97 -12.34
C LYS A 391 3.61 7.10 -11.34
N VAL A 392 4.34 6.87 -10.24
CA VAL A 392 4.58 7.90 -9.22
C VAL A 392 5.35 9.07 -9.84
N LEU A 393 6.38 8.79 -10.62
CA LEU A 393 7.15 9.78 -11.37
C LEU A 393 6.29 10.62 -12.31
N ASP A 394 5.47 9.98 -13.14
CA ASP A 394 4.60 10.68 -14.10
C ASP A 394 3.56 11.55 -13.39
N ARG A 395 2.99 11.06 -12.27
CA ARG A 395 2.01 11.79 -11.45
C ARG A 395 2.64 13.00 -10.75
N LEU A 396 3.80 12.84 -10.13
CA LEU A 396 4.51 13.97 -9.54
C LEU A 396 4.91 14.99 -10.61
N SER A 397 5.35 14.53 -11.78
CA SER A 397 5.64 15.41 -12.89
C SER A 397 4.43 16.18 -13.40
N SER A 398 3.22 15.60 -13.36
CA SER A 398 1.99 16.28 -13.81
C SER A 398 1.54 17.38 -12.82
N THR A 399 1.92 17.28 -11.54
CA THR A 399 1.70 18.35 -10.55
C THR A 399 2.62 19.56 -10.71
N GLY A 400 3.61 19.48 -11.61
CA GLY A 400 4.53 20.58 -11.93
C GLY A 400 5.93 20.45 -11.31
N VAL A 401 6.20 19.40 -10.53
CA VAL A 401 7.54 19.11 -9.98
C VAL A 401 8.43 18.52 -11.07
N LYS A 402 9.61 19.09 -11.30
CA LYS A 402 10.52 18.68 -12.39
C LYS A 402 11.98 18.70 -11.94
N GLY A 403 12.82 17.99 -12.68
CA GLY A 403 14.28 18.01 -12.51
C GLY A 403 14.75 17.37 -11.20
N GLU A 404 15.73 17.99 -10.55
CA GLU A 404 16.37 17.49 -9.33
C GLU A 404 15.41 17.44 -8.12
N ASP A 405 14.39 18.30 -8.10
CA ASP A 405 13.39 18.31 -7.03
C ASP A 405 12.50 17.07 -7.05
N LEU A 406 12.24 16.50 -8.23
CA LEU A 406 11.51 15.25 -8.37
C LEU A 406 12.32 14.08 -7.79
N ALA A 407 13.62 14.00 -8.12
CA ALA A 407 14.50 12.97 -7.57
C ALA A 407 14.62 13.11 -6.04
N ASN A 408 14.77 14.33 -5.54
CA ASN A 408 14.81 14.62 -4.11
C ASN A 408 13.52 14.26 -3.39
N MET A 409 12.35 14.43 -4.02
CA MET A 409 11.07 14.02 -3.45
C MET A 409 10.90 12.49 -3.39
N LEU A 410 11.40 11.75 -4.39
CA LEU A 410 11.35 10.30 -4.40
C LEU A 410 12.26 9.66 -3.34
N MET A 411 13.45 10.26 -3.10
CA MET A 411 14.38 9.78 -2.08
C MET A 411 13.90 10.06 -0.64
N MET A 412 12.76 10.71 -0.45
CA MET A 412 12.22 10.97 0.89
C MET A 412 11.74 9.66 1.51
N SER A 413 12.34 9.26 2.63
CA SER A 413 11.79 8.17 3.44
C SER A 413 10.42 8.59 4.00
N VAL A 414 9.38 7.90 3.52
CA VAL A 414 7.99 8.00 3.97
C VAL A 414 7.65 6.87 4.95
N GLU A 415 8.63 6.09 5.37
CA GLU A 415 8.42 5.03 6.34
C GLU A 415 8.01 5.61 7.70
N THR A 416 6.99 5.00 8.28
CA THR A 416 6.72 5.08 9.70
C THR A 416 7.87 4.37 10.40
N ASP A 417 8.60 5.06 11.27
CA ASP A 417 9.31 4.33 12.33
C ASP A 417 8.25 3.42 12.97
N GLU A 418 8.51 2.12 13.07
CA GLU A 418 7.57 1.12 13.63
C GLU A 418 7.37 1.32 15.14
N GLU A 419 7.19 2.56 15.60
CA GLU A 419 6.82 2.86 16.96
C GLU A 419 5.35 2.45 17.15
N THR A 420 5.15 1.37 17.89
CA THR A 420 3.83 0.97 18.36
C THR A 420 3.18 2.14 19.10
N TYR A 421 2.04 2.61 18.60
CA TYR A 421 1.25 3.62 19.30
C TYR A 421 0.73 3.07 20.62
N ALA A 422 0.88 3.86 21.68
CA ALA A 422 0.41 3.53 23.01
C ALA A 422 -0.78 4.42 23.39
N VAL A 423 -1.69 3.92 24.23
CA VAL A 423 -2.79 4.69 24.81
C VAL A 423 -2.37 5.40 26.08
N ASP A 424 -2.82 6.63 26.26
CA ASP A 424 -2.79 7.28 27.58
C ASP A 424 -3.79 6.62 28.55
N MET A 425 -3.28 5.75 29.42
CA MET A 425 -4.07 5.01 30.38
C MET A 425 -4.29 5.77 31.71
N ARG A 426 -3.87 7.03 31.81
CA ARG A 426 -3.99 7.81 33.06
C ARG A 426 -5.43 8.28 33.28
N HIS A 427 -6.21 7.48 33.99
CA HIS A 427 -7.58 7.82 34.38
C HIS A 427 -7.91 7.33 35.79
N HIS A 428 -8.81 8.01 36.49
CA HIS A 428 -9.25 7.63 37.83
C HIS A 428 -10.03 6.30 37.86
N SER A 429 -10.46 5.81 36.69
CA SER A 429 -11.13 4.50 36.54
C SER A 429 -10.17 3.33 36.58
N VAL A 430 -8.86 3.57 36.40
CA VAL A 430 -7.82 2.56 36.52
C VAL A 430 -7.44 2.43 37.98
N ILE A 431 -7.83 1.32 38.61
CA ILE A 431 -7.50 1.04 40.00
C ILE A 431 -6.25 0.17 40.05
N PHE A 432 -5.14 0.71 40.54
CA PHE A 432 -3.90 -0.04 40.70
C PHE A 432 -3.93 -0.88 41.99
N VAL A 433 -3.69 -2.18 41.84
CA VAL A 433 -3.74 -3.17 42.93
C VAL A 433 -2.50 -3.12 43.80
N ASN A 434 -1.32 -2.96 43.19
CA ASN A 434 -0.03 -2.84 43.88
C ASN A 434 0.71 -1.54 43.51
N ASP A 435 1.66 -1.14 44.34
CA ASP A 435 2.57 -0.01 44.11
C ASP A 435 4.02 -0.38 44.48
N LEU A 436 4.87 -0.52 43.47
CA LEU A 436 6.27 -0.96 43.61
C LEU A 436 7.13 0.03 44.41
N GLU A 437 6.70 1.29 44.54
CA GLU A 437 7.44 2.34 45.25
C GLU A 437 7.03 2.49 46.72
N ARG A 438 5.84 2.01 47.09
CA ARG A 438 5.22 2.29 48.40
C ARG A 438 4.94 1.04 49.22
N ASP A 439 4.63 -0.10 48.59
CA ASP A 439 4.22 -1.28 49.33
C ASP A 439 5.37 -1.89 50.14
N ALA A 440 5.04 -2.42 51.32
CA ALA A 440 6.03 -3.02 52.21
C ALA A 440 6.78 -4.22 51.60
N GLN A 441 6.14 -4.92 50.66
CA GLN A 441 6.67 -6.11 50.00
C GLN A 441 7.87 -5.83 49.06
N TYR A 442 8.01 -4.60 48.55
CA TYR A 442 9.08 -4.24 47.60
C TYR A 442 10.21 -3.40 48.23
N ARG A 443 10.17 -3.20 49.55
CA ARG A 443 11.08 -2.28 50.26
C ARG A 443 12.56 -2.66 50.16
N ASP A 444 12.85 -3.95 49.98
CA ASP A 444 14.21 -4.47 49.87
C ASP A 444 14.84 -4.23 48.48
N TRP A 445 14.05 -3.83 47.48
CA TRP A 445 14.53 -3.63 46.12
C TRP A 445 15.19 -2.25 45.94
N PRO A 446 16.17 -2.12 45.03
CA PRO A 446 16.78 -0.83 44.74
C PRO A 446 15.77 0.10 44.05
N SER A 447 15.76 1.38 44.43
CA SER A 447 14.83 2.40 43.93
C SER A 447 15.40 3.30 42.83
N SER A 448 16.62 3.02 42.35
CA SER A 448 17.27 3.83 41.30
C SER A 448 16.99 3.27 39.91
N VAL A 449 16.66 4.16 38.98
CA VAL A 449 16.41 3.83 37.57
C VAL A 449 17.73 3.45 36.87
N THR A 450 18.89 3.84 37.43
CA THR A 450 20.21 3.46 36.92
C THR A 450 20.46 1.94 36.94
N GLU A 451 19.74 1.18 37.77
CA GLU A 451 19.80 -0.29 37.78
C GLU A 451 19.32 -0.91 36.46
N LEU A 452 18.57 -0.18 35.62
CA LEU A 452 18.24 -0.63 34.27
C LEU A 452 19.48 -0.83 33.38
N LEU A 453 20.59 -0.13 33.66
CA LEU A 453 21.83 -0.27 32.89
C LEU A 453 22.68 -1.47 33.32
N ARG A 454 22.31 -2.13 34.42
CA ARG A 454 23.07 -3.27 34.93
C ARG A 454 22.97 -4.45 33.95
N PRO A 455 24.12 -5.05 33.55
CA PRO A 455 24.11 -6.19 32.65
C PRO A 455 23.42 -7.39 33.32
N THR A 456 22.45 -7.95 32.60
CA THR A 456 21.66 -9.13 32.98
C THR A 456 21.65 -10.10 31.80
N PHE A 457 21.48 -11.40 32.05
CA PHE A 457 21.28 -12.36 30.96
C PHE A 457 19.97 -12.05 30.23
N MET A 458 19.94 -12.24 28.91
CA MET A 458 18.75 -12.03 28.10
C MET A 458 17.56 -12.82 28.68
N GLY A 459 16.42 -12.15 28.84
CA GLY A 459 15.18 -12.73 29.37
C GLY A 459 14.99 -12.66 30.89
N MET A 460 15.99 -12.22 31.67
CA MET A 460 15.79 -12.02 33.11
C MET A 460 15.21 -10.62 33.42
N LEU A 461 14.13 -10.60 34.21
CA LEU A 461 13.50 -9.37 34.72
C LEU A 461 14.38 -8.72 35.80
N ARG A 462 14.38 -7.38 35.84
CA ARG A 462 15.09 -6.59 36.84
C ARG A 462 14.13 -6.18 37.96
N TYR A 463 14.45 -6.56 39.19
CA TYR A 463 13.67 -6.19 40.37
C TYR A 463 14.08 -4.79 40.85
N ILE A 464 13.25 -3.80 40.56
CA ILE A 464 13.47 -2.38 40.89
C ILE A 464 12.20 -1.85 41.55
N ALA A 465 12.33 -1.18 42.71
CA ALA A 465 11.22 -0.53 43.41
C ALA A 465 10.82 0.79 42.72
N LYS A 466 10.44 0.70 41.44
CA LYS A 466 9.97 1.82 40.59
C LYS A 466 8.87 1.32 39.67
N ASN A 467 7.84 2.14 39.47
CA ASN A 467 6.68 1.82 38.62
C ASN A 467 7.02 1.97 37.12
N ILE A 468 7.94 1.13 36.62
CA ILE A 468 8.44 1.17 35.24
C ILE A 468 7.46 0.50 34.27
N PHE A 469 6.96 -0.69 34.65
CA PHE A 469 6.07 -1.50 33.83
C PHE A 469 4.67 -1.51 34.47
N ASN A 470 3.69 -0.95 33.76
CA ASN A 470 2.32 -0.83 34.23
C ASN A 470 1.42 -1.66 33.32
N LEU A 471 0.81 -2.72 33.88
CA LEU A 471 -0.10 -3.63 33.20
C LEU A 471 -1.54 -3.30 33.62
N VAL A 472 -2.37 -2.86 32.68
CA VAL A 472 -3.78 -2.56 32.93
C VAL A 472 -4.65 -3.60 32.25
N LEU A 473 -5.53 -4.22 33.02
CA LEU A 473 -6.50 -5.22 32.58
C LEU A 473 -7.87 -4.55 32.44
N CYS A 474 -8.37 -4.46 31.21
CA CYS A 474 -9.74 -4.05 30.93
C CYS A 474 -10.59 -5.31 30.78
N VAL A 475 -11.51 -5.55 31.72
CA VAL A 475 -12.25 -6.82 31.78
C VAL A 475 -13.75 -6.60 31.79
N ASP A 476 -14.46 -7.48 31.10
CA ASP A 476 -15.89 -7.72 31.30
C ASP A 476 -16.02 -8.84 32.36
N PRO A 477 -16.65 -8.58 33.53
CA PRO A 477 -16.76 -9.58 34.58
C PRO A 477 -17.46 -10.89 34.17
N VAL A 478 -18.29 -10.85 33.13
CA VAL A 478 -19.12 -11.98 32.68
C VAL A 478 -18.46 -12.74 31.53
N ALA A 479 -17.37 -12.23 30.95
CA ALA A 479 -16.64 -12.93 29.90
C ALA A 479 -15.93 -14.19 30.45
N SER A 480 -15.98 -15.28 29.68
CA SER A 480 -15.42 -16.59 30.07
C SER A 480 -13.91 -16.56 30.33
N THR A 481 -13.22 -15.61 29.71
CA THR A 481 -11.76 -15.45 29.70
C THR A 481 -11.26 -14.59 30.86
N THR A 482 -12.14 -13.85 31.55
CA THR A 482 -11.78 -12.93 32.64
C THR A 482 -11.24 -13.66 33.86
N ALA A 483 -11.81 -14.81 34.21
CA ALA A 483 -11.37 -15.59 35.37
C ALA A 483 -9.91 -16.07 35.23
N GLU A 484 -9.52 -16.52 34.04
CA GLU A 484 -8.15 -16.94 33.74
C GLU A 484 -7.16 -15.77 33.83
N LEU A 485 -7.51 -14.61 33.26
CA LEU A 485 -6.66 -13.40 33.33
C LEU A 485 -6.45 -12.90 34.77
N ILE A 486 -7.50 -12.93 35.59
CA ILE A 486 -7.41 -12.53 37.00
C ILE A 486 -6.56 -13.54 37.78
N SER A 487 -6.67 -14.83 37.49
CA SER A 487 -5.82 -15.87 38.08
C SER A 487 -4.34 -15.68 37.73
N ILE A 488 -4.02 -15.40 36.46
CA ILE A 488 -2.65 -15.10 36.01
C ILE A 488 -2.13 -13.85 36.73
N ALA A 489 -2.94 -12.79 36.81
CA ALA A 489 -2.55 -11.57 37.51
C ALA A 489 -2.29 -11.79 39.00
N ASP A 490 -3.13 -12.58 39.69
CA ASP A 490 -2.91 -12.94 41.09
C ASP A 490 -1.59 -13.72 41.26
N GLU A 491 -1.33 -14.72 40.41
CA GLU A 491 -0.07 -15.48 40.45
C GLU A 491 1.16 -14.58 40.25
N MET A 492 1.11 -13.64 39.31
CA MET A 492 2.21 -12.70 39.08
C MET A 492 2.44 -11.74 40.26
N ILE A 493 1.38 -11.28 40.93
CA ILE A 493 1.47 -10.45 42.14
C ILE A 493 2.07 -11.27 43.29
N GLN A 494 1.59 -12.50 43.52
CA GLN A 494 2.13 -13.39 44.56
C GLN A 494 3.61 -13.73 44.33
N ASN A 495 4.02 -13.88 43.06
CA ASN A 495 5.40 -14.13 42.65
C ASN A 495 6.29 -12.87 42.66
N GLN A 496 5.75 -11.72 43.09
CA GLN A 496 6.47 -10.44 43.18
C GLN A 496 7.15 -10.04 41.85
N MET A 497 6.45 -10.19 40.73
CA MET A 497 6.96 -9.68 39.46
C MET A 497 7.09 -8.15 39.51
N PRO A 498 8.12 -7.53 38.87
CA PRO A 498 8.33 -6.08 38.88
C PRO A 498 7.38 -5.36 37.92
N ILE A 499 6.07 -5.59 38.10
CA ILE A 499 4.98 -5.08 37.28
C ILE A 499 3.93 -4.47 38.21
N ARG A 500 3.42 -3.30 37.85
CA ARG A 500 2.30 -2.64 38.52
C ARG A 500 1.00 -3.02 37.83
N PHE A 501 0.07 -3.67 38.54
CA PHE A 501 -1.19 -4.17 38.02
C PHE A 501 -2.31 -3.15 38.24
N GLY A 502 -3.08 -2.87 37.19
CA GLY A 502 -4.28 -2.05 37.21
C GLY A 502 -5.48 -2.82 36.69
N LEU A 503 -6.66 -2.60 37.27
CA LEU A 503 -7.91 -3.22 36.86
C LEU A 503 -8.93 -2.14 36.47
N VAL A 504 -9.59 -2.36 35.32
CA VAL A 504 -10.72 -1.58 34.82
C VAL A 504 -11.87 -2.54 34.55
N VAL A 505 -12.95 -2.41 35.31
CA VAL A 505 -14.15 -3.22 35.15
C VAL A 505 -15.11 -2.50 34.21
N VAL A 506 -15.40 -3.10 33.06
CA VAL A 506 -16.24 -2.52 32.02
C VAL A 506 -17.59 -3.24 32.01
N THR A 507 -18.67 -2.50 32.27
CA THR A 507 -20.05 -3.02 32.30
C THR A 507 -20.98 -2.14 31.49
N GLU A 508 -22.21 -2.60 31.26
CA GLU A 508 -23.27 -1.78 30.68
C GLU A 508 -23.57 -0.54 31.55
N THR A 509 -24.08 0.53 30.93
CA THR A 509 -24.30 1.85 31.55
C THR A 509 -25.76 2.18 31.86
N ASP A 510 -26.70 1.32 31.48
CA ASP A 510 -28.13 1.55 31.73
C ASP A 510 -28.39 1.69 33.25
N ASP A 511 -29.20 2.70 33.58
CA ASP A 511 -29.62 3.03 34.95
C ASP A 511 -30.70 2.07 35.45
N ASN A 512 -31.39 1.38 34.53
CA ASN A 512 -32.45 0.44 34.85
C ASN A 512 -31.96 -0.98 35.19
N VAL A 513 -30.65 -1.23 35.07
CA VAL A 513 -30.03 -2.54 35.33
C VAL A 513 -29.37 -2.54 36.70
N ASP A 514 -29.88 -3.37 37.60
CA ASP A 514 -29.43 -3.46 38.99
C ASP A 514 -28.40 -4.58 39.20
N GLY A 515 -27.54 -4.41 40.22
CA GLY A 515 -26.53 -5.40 40.61
C GLY A 515 -27.09 -6.71 41.17
N ARG A 516 -28.41 -6.76 41.45
CA ARG A 516 -29.14 -8.00 41.79
C ARG A 516 -29.63 -8.78 40.57
N THR A 517 -29.82 -8.10 39.44
CA THR A 517 -30.27 -8.71 38.19
C THR A 517 -29.10 -9.06 37.27
N ASP A 518 -28.05 -8.23 37.29
CA ASP A 518 -26.87 -8.38 36.45
C ASP A 518 -25.62 -8.58 37.32
N ALA A 519 -24.95 -9.71 37.12
CA ALA A 519 -23.73 -10.06 37.83
C ALA A 519 -22.57 -9.10 37.50
N ALA A 520 -22.49 -8.58 36.27
CA ALA A 520 -21.42 -7.65 35.88
C ALA A 520 -21.51 -6.35 36.70
N VAL A 521 -22.72 -5.78 36.77
CA VAL A 521 -23.01 -4.57 37.53
C VAL A 521 -22.79 -4.81 39.03
N GLY A 522 -23.21 -5.97 39.54
CA GLY A 522 -22.99 -6.35 40.93
C GLY A 522 -21.51 -6.45 41.31
N ILE A 523 -20.69 -7.08 40.46
CA ILE A 523 -19.23 -7.20 40.67
C ILE A 523 -18.57 -5.83 40.62
N ALA A 524 -18.91 -4.99 39.64
CA ALA A 524 -18.33 -3.66 39.51
C ALA A 524 -18.63 -2.79 40.74
N ARG A 525 -19.90 -2.75 41.20
CA ARG A 525 -20.29 -1.98 42.39
C ARG A 525 -19.62 -2.49 43.65
N ALA A 526 -19.61 -3.80 43.87
CA ALA A 526 -18.91 -4.40 45.00
C ALA A 526 -17.41 -4.07 44.98
N PHE A 527 -16.76 -4.19 43.82
CA PHE A 527 -15.34 -3.87 43.66
C PHE A 527 -15.03 -2.41 44.00
N TYR A 528 -15.78 -1.46 43.44
CA TYR A 528 -15.55 -0.03 43.68
C TYR A 528 -15.87 0.39 45.12
N PHE A 529 -16.86 -0.23 45.75
CA PHE A 529 -17.17 0.02 47.16
C PHE A 529 -16.03 -0.45 48.06
N ILE A 530 -15.59 -1.70 47.93
CA ILE A 530 -14.49 -2.27 48.75
C ILE A 530 -13.20 -1.47 48.54
N ASN A 531 -12.94 -1.02 47.31
CA ASN A 531 -11.78 -0.19 47.01
C ASN A 531 -11.79 1.15 47.78
N ASN A 532 -12.96 1.74 48.00
CA ASN A 532 -13.08 3.01 48.73
C ASN A 532 -13.01 2.82 50.26
N ASP A 533 -13.44 1.67 50.77
CA ASP A 533 -13.51 1.41 52.22
C ASP A 533 -12.23 0.73 52.76
N ASP A 534 -11.87 -0.42 52.18
CA ASP A 534 -10.78 -1.28 52.66
C ASP A 534 -9.49 -1.16 51.83
N GLY A 535 -9.58 -0.66 50.59
CA GLY A 535 -8.45 -0.47 49.69
C GLY A 535 -8.42 -1.42 48.47
N PRO A 536 -7.48 -1.19 47.52
CA PRO A 536 -7.47 -1.88 46.23
C PRO A 536 -7.04 -3.35 46.32
N ASP A 537 -6.20 -3.71 47.29
CA ASP A 537 -5.76 -5.08 47.56
C ASP A 537 -6.91 -5.95 48.09
N ALA A 538 -7.70 -5.41 49.03
CA ALA A 538 -8.90 -6.06 49.54
C ALA A 538 -9.96 -6.25 48.46
N ALA A 539 -10.13 -5.24 47.60
CA ALA A 539 -11.07 -5.29 46.47
C ALA A 539 -10.66 -6.35 45.44
N PHE A 540 -9.38 -6.42 45.08
CA PHE A 540 -8.87 -7.45 44.16
C PHE A 540 -9.01 -8.85 44.77
N ALA A 541 -8.67 -9.03 46.04
CA ALA A 541 -8.81 -10.31 46.74
C ALA A 541 -10.27 -10.78 46.81
N PHE A 542 -11.25 -9.87 46.92
CA PHE A 542 -12.67 -10.22 46.84
C PHE A 542 -13.03 -10.81 45.47
N VAL A 543 -12.57 -10.16 44.39
CA VAL A 543 -12.81 -10.60 43.01
C VAL A 543 -12.15 -11.95 42.74
N THR A 544 -10.90 -12.15 43.14
CA THR A 544 -10.19 -13.44 43.00
C THR A 544 -10.91 -14.56 43.75
N ARG A 545 -11.37 -14.31 44.98
CA ARG A 545 -12.15 -15.30 45.75
C ARG A 545 -13.50 -15.60 45.11
N LEU A 546 -14.14 -14.60 44.50
CA LEU A 546 -15.41 -14.78 43.80
C LEU A 546 -15.22 -15.76 42.63
N TYR A 547 -14.25 -15.49 41.76
CA TYR A 547 -13.96 -16.37 40.62
C TYR A 547 -13.45 -17.76 41.02
N ALA A 548 -12.72 -17.88 42.12
CA ALA A 548 -12.26 -19.18 42.63
C ALA A 548 -13.39 -20.05 43.21
N ASN A 549 -14.47 -19.42 43.71
CA ASN A 549 -15.62 -20.12 44.29
C ASN A 549 -16.74 -20.41 43.27
N SER A 550 -16.75 -19.73 42.14
CA SER A 550 -17.71 -19.94 41.05
C SER A 550 -17.15 -20.91 40.01
N ASP A 551 -17.93 -21.93 39.63
CA ASP A 551 -17.58 -22.82 38.50
C ASP A 551 -17.87 -22.10 37.17
N GLY A 552 -17.02 -21.13 36.80
CA GLY A 552 -17.13 -20.34 35.58
C GLY A 552 -17.60 -18.90 35.81
N ILE A 553 -18.69 -18.49 35.15
CA ILE A 553 -19.21 -17.11 35.17
C ILE A 553 -20.00 -16.90 36.48
N PRO A 554 -19.63 -15.93 37.34
CA PRO A 554 -20.34 -15.68 38.59
C PRO A 554 -21.78 -15.21 38.35
N THR A 555 -22.71 -15.71 39.15
CA THR A 555 -24.12 -15.26 39.13
C THR A 555 -24.37 -14.12 40.13
N ALA A 556 -25.39 -13.29 39.89
CA ALA A 556 -25.70 -12.15 40.77
C ALA A 556 -26.03 -12.60 42.22
N ASP A 557 -26.65 -13.78 42.38
CA ASP A 557 -26.95 -14.36 43.69
C ASP A 557 -25.67 -14.79 44.45
N GLU A 558 -24.66 -15.29 43.74
CA GLU A 558 -23.37 -15.65 44.33
C GLU A 558 -22.61 -14.40 44.78
N VAL A 559 -22.61 -13.35 43.96
CA VAL A 559 -22.04 -12.03 44.30
C VAL A 559 -22.70 -11.50 45.57
N TYR A 560 -24.04 -11.49 45.63
CA TYR A 560 -24.79 -11.03 46.80
C TYR A 560 -24.50 -11.87 48.04
N THR A 561 -24.45 -13.20 47.90
CA THR A 561 -24.17 -14.13 49.02
C THR A 561 -22.75 -13.96 49.56
N GLN A 562 -21.77 -13.76 48.68
CA GLN A 562 -20.39 -13.55 49.08
C GLN A 562 -20.18 -12.16 49.70
N PHE A 563 -20.79 -11.13 49.12
CA PHE A 563 -20.74 -9.77 49.67
C PHE A 563 -21.39 -9.70 51.06
N LYS A 564 -22.55 -10.36 51.25
CA LYS A 564 -23.23 -10.48 52.55
C LYS A 564 -22.43 -11.23 53.63
N LYS A 565 -21.50 -12.11 53.24
CA LYS A 565 -20.62 -12.78 54.22
C LYS A 565 -19.57 -11.81 54.78
N GLN A 566 -19.20 -10.80 54.00
CA GLN A 566 -18.15 -9.84 54.34
C GLN A 566 -18.73 -8.54 54.93
N TYR A 567 -19.89 -8.09 54.45
CA TYR A 567 -20.60 -6.88 54.88
C TYR A 567 -22.00 -7.20 55.40
N SER A 568 -22.63 -6.25 56.10
CA SER A 568 -23.96 -6.45 56.67
C SER A 568 -25.05 -6.57 55.56
N GLN A 569 -26.19 -7.16 55.91
CA GLN A 569 -27.30 -7.31 54.96
C GLN A 569 -27.88 -5.96 54.50
N GLU A 570 -27.82 -4.93 55.34
CA GLU A 570 -28.32 -3.59 55.01
C GLU A 570 -27.42 -2.90 53.98
N GLU A 571 -26.10 -3.03 54.11
CA GLU A 571 -25.12 -2.51 53.15
C GLU A 571 -25.19 -3.23 51.81
N ALA A 572 -25.36 -4.56 51.82
CA ALA A 572 -25.53 -5.34 50.61
C ALA A 572 -26.79 -4.95 49.81
N ASP A 573 -27.86 -4.59 50.50
CA ASP A 573 -29.14 -4.19 49.89
C ASP A 573 -29.10 -2.75 49.37
N ASP A 574 -28.33 -1.87 50.03
CA ASP A 574 -28.13 -0.48 49.61
C ASP A 574 -27.20 -0.37 48.39
N ILE A 575 -26.10 -1.12 48.36
CA ILE A 575 -25.06 -1.02 47.30
C ILE A 575 -25.43 -1.80 46.03
N LEU A 576 -26.13 -2.92 46.17
CA LEU A 576 -26.53 -3.75 45.01
C LEU A 576 -27.97 -3.46 44.55
N GLY A 577 -28.70 -2.61 45.28
CA GLY A 577 -30.06 -2.17 44.98
C GLY A 577 -30.15 -1.07 43.91
N PRO A 578 -31.37 -0.58 43.64
CA PRO A 578 -31.62 0.50 42.67
C PRO A 578 -31.27 1.88 43.25
N ASN A 579 -30.65 2.74 42.43
CA ASN A 579 -30.20 4.12 42.73
C ASN A 579 -29.13 4.25 43.83
N THR A 580 -27.90 3.86 43.50
CA THR A 580 -26.74 3.93 44.42
C THR A 580 -25.80 5.08 44.09
N ASP A 581 -25.23 5.73 45.11
CA ASP A 581 -24.24 6.81 44.95
C ASP A 581 -22.90 6.32 44.35
N HIS A 582 -22.66 5.00 44.33
CA HIS A 582 -21.39 4.39 43.88
C HIS A 582 -21.37 4.00 42.39
N ASP A 583 -22.29 4.54 41.59
CA ASP A 583 -22.45 4.18 40.18
C ASP A 583 -21.61 5.05 39.22
N ASP A 584 -21.07 6.16 39.71
CA ASP A 584 -20.30 7.12 38.91
C ASP A 584 -19.00 6.53 38.33
N LEU A 585 -18.31 5.69 39.11
CA LEU A 585 -17.07 5.03 38.66
C LEU A 585 -17.35 3.98 37.59
N ARG A 586 -18.47 3.24 37.69
CA ARG A 586 -18.93 2.28 36.68
C ARG A 586 -19.16 2.98 35.34
N LYS A 587 -19.95 4.06 35.35
CA LYS A 587 -20.23 4.86 34.16
C LYS A 587 -18.95 5.47 33.58
N SER A 588 -18.11 6.01 34.45
CA SER A 588 -16.82 6.59 34.04
C SER A 588 -15.88 5.57 33.42
N ALA A 589 -15.83 4.34 33.95
CA ALA A 589 -14.99 3.25 33.42
C ALA A 589 -15.43 2.82 32.02
N LYS A 590 -16.75 2.67 31.79
CA LYS A 590 -17.28 2.37 30.45
C LYS A 590 -17.00 3.51 29.47
N LEU A 591 -17.27 4.76 29.86
CA LEU A 591 -16.98 5.94 29.03
C LEU A 591 -15.49 6.09 28.74
N PHE A 592 -14.62 5.72 29.68
CA PHE A 592 -13.17 5.71 29.49
C PHE A 592 -12.74 4.63 28.50
N PHE A 593 -13.22 3.39 28.66
CA PHE A 593 -12.95 2.30 27.73
C PHE A 593 -13.43 2.63 26.31
N ASP A 594 -14.65 3.13 26.18
CA ASP A 594 -15.23 3.52 24.90
C ASP A 594 -14.46 4.68 24.27
N ARG A 595 -13.86 5.57 25.06
CA ARG A 595 -13.00 6.68 24.58
C ARG A 595 -11.64 6.19 24.10
N ILE A 596 -11.04 5.23 24.78
CA ILE A 596 -9.76 4.63 24.36
C ILE A 596 -9.90 3.93 23.00
N GLY A 597 -11.09 3.41 22.66
CA GLY A 597 -11.36 2.84 21.33
C GLY A 597 -10.91 1.38 21.16
N LEU A 598 -10.58 0.71 22.27
CA LEU A 598 -10.38 -0.73 22.29
C LEU A 598 -11.73 -1.43 22.07
N ARG A 599 -11.77 -2.36 21.11
CA ARG A 599 -13.02 -2.99 20.66
C ARG A 599 -13.28 -4.34 21.30
N GLN A 600 -12.22 -4.98 21.79
CA GLN A 600 -12.26 -6.32 22.34
C GLN A 600 -12.16 -6.24 23.87
N LEU A 601 -12.96 -7.08 24.52
CA LEU A 601 -12.89 -7.33 25.96
C LEU A 601 -12.81 -8.85 26.15
N PRO A 602 -11.98 -9.34 27.08
CA PRO A 602 -11.01 -8.60 27.87
C PRO A 602 -9.78 -8.16 27.05
N GLN A 603 -9.07 -7.13 27.50
CA GLN A 603 -7.84 -6.62 26.88
C GLN A 603 -6.75 -6.38 27.93
N VAL A 604 -5.53 -6.81 27.62
CA VAL A 604 -4.33 -6.56 28.43
C VAL A 604 -3.51 -5.44 27.80
N ILE A 605 -3.12 -4.43 28.59
CA ILE A 605 -2.44 -3.23 28.10
C ILE A 605 -1.17 -2.99 28.91
N MET A 606 -0.01 -2.95 28.25
CA MET A 606 1.28 -2.76 28.89
C MET A 606 1.90 -1.40 28.55
N ASN A 607 2.01 -0.51 29.54
CA ASN A 607 2.48 0.86 29.36
C ASN A 607 1.78 1.58 28.19
N GLY A 608 0.48 1.31 28.03
CA GLY A 608 -0.36 1.88 26.99
C GLY A 608 -0.43 1.06 25.69
N VAL A 609 0.46 0.09 25.47
CA VAL A 609 0.42 -0.78 24.28
C VAL A 609 -0.58 -1.92 24.52
N PRO A 610 -1.67 -2.06 23.72
CA PRO A 610 -2.57 -3.20 23.82
C PRO A 610 -1.90 -4.47 23.28
N LEU A 611 -1.96 -5.55 24.05
CA LEU A 611 -1.46 -6.86 23.66
C LEU A 611 -2.58 -7.66 23.01
N ASP A 612 -2.28 -8.37 21.92
CA ASP A 612 -3.25 -9.25 21.27
C ASP A 612 -3.56 -10.45 22.18
N THR A 613 -4.81 -10.56 22.63
CA THR A 613 -5.27 -11.55 23.61
C THR A 613 -6.15 -12.64 23.00
N GLU A 614 -6.07 -12.85 21.68
CA GLU A 614 -6.78 -13.96 21.01
C GLU A 614 -6.49 -15.33 21.65
N GLU A 615 -5.27 -15.55 22.15
CA GLU A 615 -4.88 -16.75 22.91
C GLU A 615 -4.32 -16.39 24.30
N ILE A 616 -5.11 -16.64 25.35
CA ILE A 616 -4.75 -16.34 26.75
C ILE A 616 -3.51 -17.10 27.22
N SER A 617 -3.29 -18.30 26.69
CA SER A 617 -2.12 -19.14 27.00
C SER A 617 -0.78 -18.48 26.68
N ILE A 618 -0.76 -17.48 25.80
CA ILE A 618 0.46 -16.79 25.35
C ILE A 618 0.63 -15.43 26.06
N VAL A 619 -0.31 -15.02 26.93
CA VAL A 619 -0.29 -13.69 27.57
C VAL A 619 1.00 -13.46 28.38
N GLU A 620 1.48 -14.48 29.10
CA GLU A 620 2.74 -14.36 29.86
C GLU A 620 3.95 -14.14 28.96
N GLU A 621 4.03 -14.87 27.84
CA GLU A 621 5.10 -14.73 26.85
C GLU A 621 5.05 -13.35 26.19
N MET A 622 3.85 -12.85 25.88
CA MET A 622 3.64 -11.52 25.30
C MET A 622 4.05 -10.41 26.26
N ILE A 623 3.70 -10.51 27.54
CA ILE A 623 4.15 -9.57 28.58
C ILE A 623 5.69 -9.59 28.66
N GLY A 624 6.31 -10.78 28.68
CA GLY A 624 7.76 -10.92 28.69
C GLY A 624 8.44 -10.27 27.48
N ARG A 625 7.90 -10.48 26.28
CA ARG A 625 8.37 -9.88 25.04
C ARG A 625 8.27 -8.36 25.07
N GLU A 626 7.14 -7.83 25.51
CA GLU A 626 6.89 -6.38 25.56
C GLU A 626 7.82 -5.68 26.57
N ILE A 627 8.09 -6.31 27.72
CA ILE A 627 9.11 -5.85 28.68
C ILE A 627 10.46 -5.70 27.98
N MET A 628 10.87 -6.70 27.18
CA MET A 628 12.16 -6.67 26.49
C MET A 628 12.24 -5.55 25.46
N ILE A 629 11.16 -5.34 24.68
CA ILE A 629 11.07 -4.28 23.67
C ILE A 629 11.17 -2.91 24.34
N GLN A 630 10.39 -2.65 25.40
CA GLN A 630 10.37 -1.34 26.07
C GLN A 630 11.64 -1.05 26.89
N THR A 631 12.35 -2.09 27.32
CA THR A 631 13.58 -1.92 28.12
C THR A 631 14.69 -1.20 27.35
N GLY A 632 14.88 -1.49 26.05
CA GLY A 632 15.96 -0.89 25.25
C GLY A 632 15.88 0.64 25.16
N PRO A 633 14.74 1.23 24.72
CA PRO A 633 14.54 2.67 24.70
C PRO A 633 14.65 3.33 26.08
N LEU A 634 14.17 2.66 27.15
CA LEU A 634 14.29 3.17 28.52
C LEU A 634 15.75 3.19 28.99
N GLN A 635 16.54 2.16 28.69
CA GLN A 635 17.99 2.15 28.97
C GLN A 635 18.71 3.29 28.24
N GLN A 636 18.35 3.54 26.98
CA GLN A 636 18.91 4.67 26.22
C GLN A 636 18.52 6.02 26.84
N ALA A 637 17.28 6.18 27.31
CA ALA A 637 16.83 7.40 28.01
C ALA A 637 17.58 7.63 29.33
N VAL A 638 17.85 6.57 30.09
CA VAL A 638 18.66 6.64 31.32
C VAL A 638 20.11 6.97 31.01
N TYR A 639 20.70 6.31 30.01
CA TYR A 639 22.08 6.54 29.59
C TYR A 639 22.31 7.98 29.09
N THR A 640 21.34 8.54 28.37
CA THR A 640 21.36 9.93 27.89
C THR A 640 20.91 10.96 28.95
N SER A 641 20.64 10.53 30.19
CA SER A 641 20.15 11.37 31.30
C SER A 641 18.81 12.09 31.02
N GLN A 642 18.01 11.57 30.10
CA GLN A 642 16.64 12.05 29.85
C GLN A 642 15.68 11.58 30.96
N LEU A 643 15.91 10.39 31.51
CA LEU A 643 15.16 9.82 32.63
C LEU A 643 16.04 9.83 33.90
N ARG A 644 15.50 10.38 35.00
CA ARG A 644 16.19 10.52 36.28
C ARG A 644 15.37 9.92 37.42
N ASP A 645 16.03 9.66 38.55
CA ASP A 645 15.41 9.01 39.73
C ASP A 645 14.30 9.86 40.39
N ASP A 646 14.32 11.19 40.21
CA ASP A 646 13.32 12.14 40.71
C ASP A 646 12.03 12.18 39.88
N MET A 647 12.03 11.57 38.69
CA MET A 647 10.90 11.61 37.76
C MET A 647 9.97 10.40 37.97
N ASP A 648 8.69 10.62 37.74
CA ASP A 648 7.71 9.55 37.62
C ASP A 648 7.87 8.89 36.24
N VAL A 649 8.32 7.64 36.23
CA VAL A 649 8.60 6.87 35.02
C VAL A 649 7.32 6.65 34.21
N TYR A 650 6.19 6.38 34.88
CA TYR A 650 4.91 6.16 34.21
C TYR A 650 4.45 7.44 33.50
N LYS A 651 4.57 8.59 34.18
CA LYS A 651 4.27 9.89 33.56
C LYS A 651 5.17 10.18 32.36
N TYR A 652 6.48 9.91 32.48
CA TYR A 652 7.43 10.09 31.38
C TYR A 652 7.09 9.23 30.15
N ILE A 653 6.73 7.96 30.35
CA ILE A 653 6.33 7.06 29.26
C ILE A 653 5.06 7.59 28.58
N MET A 654 4.07 8.04 29.36
CA MET A 654 2.78 8.54 28.87
C MET A 654 2.84 9.95 28.23
N GLU A 655 3.97 10.66 28.35
CA GLU A 655 4.19 11.97 27.71
C GLU A 655 4.95 11.88 26.38
N LYS A 656 5.33 10.67 25.96
CA LYS A 656 6.00 10.46 24.67
C LYS A 656 5.06 10.79 23.50
N PRO A 657 5.60 11.23 22.35
CA PRO A 657 4.80 11.62 21.19
C PRO A 657 4.00 10.47 20.57
N ASN A 658 4.43 9.21 20.76
CA ASN A 658 3.73 8.02 20.28
C ASN A 658 2.51 7.64 21.16
N VAL A 659 2.26 8.37 22.26
CA VAL A 659 1.14 8.12 23.16
C VAL A 659 -0.06 8.95 22.74
N VAL A 660 -1.16 8.27 22.44
CA VAL A 660 -2.40 8.83 21.91
C VAL A 660 -3.54 8.63 22.90
N LYS A 661 -4.54 9.51 22.86
CA LYS A 661 -5.70 9.43 23.78
C LYS A 661 -6.65 8.28 23.42
N ARG A 662 -6.66 7.90 22.14
CA ARG A 662 -7.56 6.91 21.55
C ARG A 662 -6.79 6.12 20.50
N LEU A 663 -6.98 4.81 20.50
CA LEU A 663 -6.55 3.91 19.44
C LEU A 663 -7.76 3.51 18.60
N ASN A 664 -7.54 3.43 17.29
CA ASN A 664 -8.53 2.93 16.36
C ASN A 664 -7.84 2.07 15.32
N THR A 665 -8.14 0.78 15.34
CA THR A 665 -7.52 -0.22 14.46
C THR A 665 -7.74 0.09 12.98
N ILE A 666 -8.87 0.73 12.62
CA ILE A 666 -9.15 1.14 11.24
C ILE A 666 -8.15 2.18 10.74
N ILE A 667 -7.72 3.10 11.61
CA ILE A 667 -6.77 4.17 11.28
C ILE A 667 -5.34 3.63 11.17
N GLN A 668 -5.01 2.62 11.96
CA GLN A 668 -3.69 2.00 12.01
C GLN A 668 -3.46 0.96 10.90
N ASP A 669 -4.53 0.42 10.31
CA ASP A 669 -4.45 -0.51 9.21
C ASP A 669 -3.79 0.14 7.98
N SER A 670 -2.55 -0.26 7.71
CA SER A 670 -1.75 0.21 6.57
C SER A 670 -2.19 -0.43 5.24
N THR A 671 -3.01 -1.48 5.27
CA THR A 671 -3.45 -2.23 4.09
C THR A 671 -4.63 -1.57 3.35
N LYS A 672 -5.18 -0.48 3.90
CA LYS A 672 -6.31 0.23 3.30
C LYS A 672 -5.96 0.80 1.91
N PRO A 673 -6.90 0.74 0.96
CA PRO A 673 -6.65 1.20 -0.41
C PRO A 673 -6.40 2.72 -0.44
N ARG A 674 -5.54 3.15 -1.39
CA ARG A 674 -5.25 4.56 -1.66
C ARG A 674 -5.73 4.93 -3.06
N ILE A 675 -6.42 6.07 -3.16
CA ILE A 675 -6.86 6.66 -4.41
C ILE A 675 -5.82 7.66 -4.89
N ASP A 676 -5.54 7.63 -6.17
CA ASP A 676 -4.77 8.68 -6.83
C ASP A 676 -5.62 9.92 -7.06
N LEU A 677 -5.32 11.00 -6.31
CA LEU A 677 -6.05 12.26 -6.38
C LEU A 677 -5.64 13.16 -7.55
N VAL A 678 -4.56 12.82 -8.28
CA VAL A 678 -4.05 13.66 -9.39
C VAL A 678 -4.91 13.48 -10.65
N GLY A 679 -5.50 12.29 -10.85
CA GLY A 679 -6.48 12.01 -11.91
C GLY A 679 -5.98 12.28 -13.35
N ARG A 680 -6.89 12.12 -14.32
CA ARG A 680 -6.66 12.53 -15.73
C ARG A 680 -7.49 13.76 -16.02
N SER A 681 -6.83 14.86 -16.38
CA SER A 681 -7.47 16.17 -16.57
C SER A 681 -8.67 16.09 -17.50
N TRP A 682 -9.87 16.32 -16.94
CA TRP A 682 -11.08 16.55 -17.71
C TRP A 682 -11.09 18.01 -18.21
N SER A 683 -11.61 18.24 -19.42
CA SER A 683 -11.60 19.58 -20.06
C SER A 683 -12.80 20.47 -19.68
N GLY A 684 -13.82 19.92 -19.01
CA GLY A 684 -14.98 20.68 -18.51
C GLY A 684 -15.01 20.80 -16.99
N ASP A 685 -15.91 21.63 -16.44
CA ASP A 685 -16.09 21.75 -14.98
C ASP A 685 -16.98 20.62 -14.43
N LEU A 686 -18.23 20.53 -14.88
CA LEU A 686 -19.19 19.49 -14.53
C LEU A 686 -19.81 18.90 -15.81
N PRO A 687 -20.19 17.61 -15.81
CA PRO A 687 -20.94 17.02 -16.92
C PRO A 687 -22.28 17.73 -17.10
N THR A 688 -22.75 17.86 -18.34
CA THR A 688 -24.00 18.56 -18.67
C THR A 688 -25.25 17.77 -18.31
N THR A 689 -25.18 16.44 -18.36
CA THR A 689 -26.30 15.55 -18.02
C THR A 689 -25.86 14.42 -17.10
N ALA A 690 -26.83 13.79 -16.43
CA ALA A 690 -26.57 12.61 -15.59
C ALA A 690 -26.12 11.38 -16.42
N GLU A 691 -26.50 11.32 -17.70
CA GLU A 691 -26.05 10.26 -18.62
C GLU A 691 -24.58 10.45 -18.99
N ASP A 692 -24.17 11.69 -19.28
CA ASP A 692 -22.75 12.04 -19.49
C ASP A 692 -21.93 11.67 -18.26
N ALA A 693 -22.43 11.97 -17.05
CA ALA A 693 -21.77 11.62 -15.79
C ALA A 693 -21.57 10.10 -15.63
N LYS A 694 -22.58 9.29 -16.02
CA LYS A 694 -22.49 7.81 -15.98
C LYS A 694 -21.54 7.23 -17.02
N ALA A 695 -21.27 7.96 -18.10
CA ALA A 695 -20.33 7.56 -19.13
C ALA A 695 -18.86 7.86 -18.77
N LEU A 696 -18.62 8.67 -17.74
CA LEU A 696 -17.27 8.98 -17.26
C LEU A 696 -16.60 7.76 -16.62
N GLY A 697 -15.30 7.66 -16.89
CA GLY A 697 -14.38 6.75 -16.22
C GLY A 697 -14.02 7.19 -14.81
N ASN A 698 -13.39 6.30 -14.06
CA ASN A 698 -13.02 6.48 -12.66
C ASN A 698 -12.01 7.63 -12.49
N ASP A 699 -10.98 7.71 -13.34
CA ASP A 699 -9.94 8.76 -13.25
C ASP A 699 -10.52 10.17 -13.48
N HIS A 700 -11.54 10.29 -14.33
CA HIS A 700 -12.23 11.55 -14.58
C HIS A 700 -13.16 11.94 -13.43
N LEU A 701 -13.84 10.97 -12.81
CA LEU A 701 -14.67 11.24 -11.63
C LEU A 701 -13.84 11.79 -10.47
N VAL A 702 -12.63 11.24 -10.23
CA VAL A 702 -11.72 11.74 -9.19
C VAL A 702 -11.32 13.19 -9.45
N ASP A 703 -10.91 13.53 -10.68
CA ASP A 703 -10.51 14.90 -11.06
C ASP A 703 -11.68 15.90 -10.94
N ILE A 704 -12.87 15.52 -11.41
CA ILE A 704 -14.07 16.37 -11.35
C ILE A 704 -14.48 16.63 -9.89
N VAL A 705 -14.47 15.59 -9.04
CA VAL A 705 -14.77 15.76 -7.61
C VAL A 705 -13.72 16.63 -6.95
N GLY A 706 -12.44 16.39 -7.21
CA GLY A 706 -11.32 17.15 -6.63
C GLY A 706 -11.35 18.63 -6.97
N ARG A 707 -11.62 19.00 -8.24
CA ARG A 707 -11.68 20.41 -8.70
C ARG A 707 -12.91 21.16 -8.22
N ASN A 708 -14.07 20.48 -8.16
CA ASN A 708 -15.33 21.10 -7.74
C ASN A 708 -15.57 21.04 -6.23
N MET A 709 -14.64 20.47 -5.46
CA MET A 709 -14.73 20.39 -4.01
C MET A 709 -14.49 21.76 -3.36
N LYS A 710 -15.40 22.18 -2.49
CA LYS A 710 -15.19 23.32 -1.60
C LYS A 710 -14.75 22.83 -0.25
N TYR A 711 -13.62 23.36 0.22
CA TYR A 711 -13.02 22.95 1.47
C TYR A 711 -13.39 23.91 2.60
N PHE A 712 -13.86 23.35 3.71
CA PHE A 712 -13.83 24.03 5.01
C PHE A 712 -12.37 24.21 5.42
N ILE A 713 -12.03 25.43 5.83
CA ILE A 713 -10.69 25.82 6.27
C ILE A 713 -10.76 26.53 7.62
N GLY A 714 -9.69 26.42 8.41
CA GLY A 714 -9.51 27.18 9.66
C GLY A 714 -9.30 28.68 9.43
N LYS A 715 -9.06 29.44 10.50
CA LYS A 715 -9.04 30.92 10.51
C LYS A 715 -7.99 31.59 9.60
N ASN A 716 -6.94 30.85 9.18
CA ASN A 716 -5.83 31.38 8.36
C ASN A 716 -5.93 30.90 6.90
N GLU A 717 -6.22 31.85 6.00
CA GLU A 717 -6.59 31.58 4.60
C GLU A 717 -5.40 31.28 3.65
N MET A 718 -4.16 31.57 4.05
CA MET A 718 -2.98 31.57 3.14
C MET A 718 -1.86 30.57 3.46
N GLU A 719 -2.08 29.61 4.37
CA GLU A 719 -1.06 28.62 4.72
C GLU A 719 -1.23 27.28 3.99
N LEU A 720 -0.10 26.64 3.66
CA LEU A 720 -0.05 25.29 3.08
C LEU A 720 -0.59 24.28 4.09
N ARG A 721 -1.72 23.65 3.75
CA ARG A 721 -2.38 22.64 4.58
C ARG A 721 -2.01 21.24 4.11
N PRO A 722 -1.18 20.50 4.87
CA PRO A 722 -0.70 19.18 4.46
C PRO A 722 -1.78 18.08 4.48
N ILE A 723 -2.90 18.27 5.18
CA ILE A 723 -3.90 17.22 5.39
C ILE A 723 -5.25 17.59 4.80
N THR A 724 -5.80 16.68 3.99
CA THR A 724 -7.11 16.81 3.35
C THR A 724 -8.02 15.66 3.78
N TYR A 725 -9.13 15.98 4.41
CA TYR A 725 -10.20 15.06 4.75
C TYR A 725 -11.34 15.18 3.75
N TRP A 726 -11.74 14.09 3.09
CA TRP A 726 -13.04 14.01 2.41
C TRP A 726 -13.97 13.11 3.23
N ILE A 727 -15.04 13.71 3.74
CA ILE A 727 -16.06 13.01 4.53
C ILE A 727 -17.15 12.54 3.59
N ILE A 728 -17.36 11.23 3.53
CA ILE A 728 -18.43 10.59 2.76
C ILE A 728 -19.56 10.33 3.75
N ALA A 729 -20.69 10.99 3.55
CA ALA A 729 -21.83 10.82 4.44
C ALA A 729 -23.15 11.16 3.76
N ASP A 730 -24.22 10.52 4.25
CA ASP A 730 -25.58 11.04 4.12
C ASP A 730 -25.91 11.87 5.38
N ILE A 731 -26.10 13.17 5.20
CA ILE A 731 -26.40 14.12 6.30
C ILE A 731 -27.79 13.84 6.91
N ARG A 732 -28.67 13.11 6.21
CA ARG A 732 -29.96 12.66 6.78
C ARG A 732 -29.77 11.63 7.89
N GLN A 733 -28.71 10.83 7.82
CA GLN A 733 -28.41 9.84 8.83
C GLN A 733 -27.68 10.49 10.03
N PRO A 734 -28.03 10.11 11.28
CA PRO A 734 -27.39 10.66 12.48
C PRO A 734 -25.89 10.36 12.54
N GLU A 735 -25.49 9.19 12.05
CA GLU A 735 -24.08 8.77 12.01
C GLU A 735 -23.25 9.68 11.09
N GLY A 736 -23.78 10.00 9.90
CA GLY A 736 -23.15 10.94 8.97
C GLY A 736 -23.00 12.36 9.53
N ARG A 737 -23.98 12.83 10.30
CA ARG A 737 -23.89 14.15 10.98
C ARG A 737 -22.84 14.17 12.06
N LYS A 738 -22.80 13.15 12.92
CA LYS A 738 -21.79 13.01 13.97
C LYS A 738 -20.38 12.98 13.39
N LEU A 739 -20.18 12.22 12.31
CA LEU A 739 -18.90 12.13 11.60
C LEU A 739 -18.44 13.49 11.06
N LEU A 740 -19.33 14.20 10.35
CA LEU A 740 -18.99 15.52 9.80
C LEU A 740 -18.74 16.55 10.91
N ASN A 741 -19.53 16.53 11.99
CA ASN A 741 -19.34 17.45 13.09
C ASN A 741 -18.00 17.21 13.81
N ALA A 742 -17.63 15.94 14.04
CA ALA A 742 -16.33 15.57 14.60
C ALA A 742 -15.15 16.06 13.73
N ALA A 743 -15.25 15.93 12.40
CA ALA A 743 -14.25 16.45 11.47
C ALA A 743 -14.13 17.99 11.53
N LEU A 744 -15.27 18.69 11.60
CA LEU A 744 -15.30 20.15 11.71
C LEU A 744 -14.77 20.65 13.06
N ASP A 745 -15.00 19.92 14.15
CA ASP A 745 -14.43 20.22 15.47
C ASP A 745 -12.90 20.14 15.44
N GLN A 746 -12.35 19.08 14.85
CA GLN A 746 -10.90 18.96 14.71
C GLN A 746 -10.32 20.04 13.79
N MET A 747 -11.03 20.41 12.72
CA MET A 747 -10.62 21.50 11.82
C MET A 747 -10.65 22.88 12.47
N VAL A 748 -11.50 23.10 13.47
CA VAL A 748 -11.47 24.35 14.26
C VAL A 748 -10.31 24.35 15.25
N LYS A 749 -9.91 23.17 15.78
CA LYS A 749 -8.79 23.02 16.71
C LYS A 749 -7.43 23.13 16.01
N SER A 750 -7.28 22.57 14.81
CA SER A 750 -6.02 22.53 14.07
C SER A 750 -6.05 23.36 12.79
N GLU A 751 -4.94 24.02 12.48
CA GLU A 751 -4.76 24.78 11.25
C GLU A 751 -4.14 23.97 10.10
N SER A 752 -3.74 22.72 10.34
CA SER A 752 -3.01 21.91 9.36
C SER A 752 -3.93 21.18 8.34
N ASN A 753 -5.23 21.11 8.63
CA ASN A 753 -6.17 20.29 7.89
C ASN A 753 -7.19 21.13 7.10
N ARG A 754 -7.84 20.49 6.12
CA ARG A 754 -9.00 21.01 5.39
C ARG A 754 -10.02 19.89 5.19
N VAL A 755 -11.31 20.22 5.24
CA VAL A 755 -12.40 19.23 5.17
C VAL A 755 -13.25 19.47 3.92
N GLY A 756 -13.49 18.44 3.12
CA GLY A 756 -14.45 18.40 2.01
C GLY A 756 -15.56 17.39 2.30
N VAL A 757 -16.72 17.54 1.68
CA VAL A 757 -17.89 16.67 1.89
C VAL A 757 -18.32 16.05 0.57
N ILE A 758 -18.44 14.73 0.56
CA ILE A 758 -18.98 13.93 -0.54
C ILE A 758 -20.34 13.39 -0.09
N HIS A 759 -21.36 13.69 -0.88
CA HIS A 759 -22.75 13.36 -0.57
C HIS A 759 -23.07 11.97 -1.10
N ASN A 760 -23.27 10.99 -0.20
CA ASN A 760 -23.63 9.62 -0.56
C ASN A 760 -25.06 9.29 -0.14
N THR A 761 -26.05 9.92 -0.78
CA THR A 761 -27.44 9.87 -0.33
C THR A 761 -28.17 8.61 -0.75
N GLU A 762 -28.99 8.05 0.15
CA GLU A 762 -29.78 6.83 -0.11
C GLU A 762 -31.01 7.08 -0.99
N ALA A 763 -31.70 8.21 -0.79
CA ALA A 763 -32.93 8.57 -1.51
C ALA A 763 -32.69 9.55 -2.68
N ASP A 764 -33.23 9.22 -3.85
CA ASP A 764 -33.40 10.17 -4.97
C ASP A 764 -34.68 10.99 -4.73
N ASP A 765 -34.60 12.01 -3.88
CA ASP A 765 -35.73 12.91 -3.61
C ASP A 765 -36.03 13.76 -4.86
N ASN A 766 -36.96 13.28 -5.67
CA ASN A 766 -37.47 14.00 -6.83
C ASN A 766 -38.32 15.23 -6.45
N ALA A 767 -38.66 15.42 -5.17
CA ALA A 767 -39.47 16.53 -4.67
C ALA A 767 -38.75 17.33 -3.56
N GLY A 768 -38.59 18.65 -3.76
CA GLY A 768 -38.08 19.59 -2.75
C GLY A 768 -36.59 19.98 -2.91
N TYR A 769 -35.99 20.40 -1.79
CA TYR A 769 -34.59 20.78 -1.64
C TYR A 769 -33.85 19.76 -0.74
N PRO A 770 -33.26 18.69 -1.30
CA PRO A 770 -32.42 17.74 -0.54
C PRO A 770 -31.37 18.44 0.32
N LEU A 771 -31.09 17.90 1.51
CA LEU A 771 -30.10 18.46 2.45
C LEU A 771 -28.71 18.63 1.82
N SER A 772 -28.31 17.73 0.93
CA SER A 772 -27.07 17.83 0.15
C SER A 772 -27.03 19.13 -0.69
N PHE A 773 -28.16 19.53 -1.26
CA PHE A 773 -28.24 20.78 -2.05
C PHE A 773 -28.23 22.00 -1.15
N VAL A 774 -28.89 21.93 0.01
CA VAL A 774 -28.86 23.00 1.00
C VAL A 774 -27.43 23.23 1.47
N MET A 775 -26.69 22.16 1.76
CA MET A 775 -25.27 22.21 2.10
C MET A 775 -24.44 22.85 0.98
N GLU A 776 -24.60 22.40 -0.27
CA GLU A 776 -23.89 23.00 -1.42
C GLU A 776 -24.26 24.47 -1.64
N ALA A 777 -25.53 24.84 -1.47
CA ALA A 777 -25.97 26.23 -1.60
C ALA A 777 -25.34 27.13 -0.53
N ILE A 778 -25.22 26.63 0.71
CA ILE A 778 -24.53 27.30 1.82
C ILE A 778 -23.04 27.47 1.48
N LEU A 779 -22.36 26.41 1.04
CA LEU A 779 -20.95 26.43 0.62
C LEU A 779 -20.68 27.39 -0.55
N ASN A 780 -21.66 27.56 -1.44
CA ASN A 780 -21.55 28.44 -2.61
C ASN A 780 -21.95 29.90 -2.37
N THR A 781 -22.23 30.26 -1.13
CA THR A 781 -22.50 31.66 -0.75
C THR A 781 -21.28 32.55 -0.99
N ASP A 782 -20.07 32.03 -0.77
CA ASP A 782 -18.81 32.74 -1.01
C ASP A 782 -17.82 31.91 -1.83
N SER A 783 -16.75 32.57 -2.31
CA SER A 783 -15.69 31.91 -3.08
C SER A 783 -14.91 30.90 -2.24
N TYR A 784 -14.79 31.17 -0.93
CA TYR A 784 -14.15 30.30 0.06
C TYR A 784 -15.07 30.12 1.26
N VAL A 785 -14.82 29.08 2.05
CA VAL A 785 -15.62 28.75 3.23
C VAL A 785 -15.17 29.60 4.41
N THR A 786 -16.05 30.46 4.90
CA THR A 786 -15.80 31.36 6.04
C THR A 786 -16.19 30.71 7.37
N PRO A 787 -15.67 31.19 8.52
CA PRO A 787 -16.13 30.76 9.83
C PRO A 787 -17.64 30.93 10.05
N ALA A 788 -18.25 31.93 9.42
CA ALA A 788 -19.70 32.11 9.41
C ALA A 788 -20.41 30.94 8.72
N ILE A 789 -19.90 30.47 7.57
CA ILE A 789 -20.42 29.29 6.88
C ILE A 789 -20.31 28.04 7.77
N VAL A 790 -19.17 27.82 8.45
CA VAL A 790 -18.99 26.70 9.39
C VAL A 790 -20.06 26.72 10.49
N SER A 791 -20.35 27.89 11.05
CA SER A 791 -21.36 28.01 12.12
C SER A 791 -22.78 27.71 11.64
N VAL A 792 -23.15 28.12 10.42
CA VAL A 792 -24.46 27.76 9.82
C VAL A 792 -24.55 26.26 9.57
N VAL A 793 -23.47 25.66 9.08
CA VAL A 793 -23.40 24.20 8.85
C VAL A 793 -23.50 23.43 10.17
N LYS A 794 -22.80 23.86 11.23
CA LYS A 794 -22.93 23.23 12.55
C LYS A 794 -24.36 23.29 13.08
N SER A 795 -25.06 24.41 12.89
CA SER A 795 -26.49 24.50 13.24
C SER A 795 -27.35 23.51 12.45
N LEU A 796 -27.05 23.29 11.16
CA LEU A 796 -27.75 22.31 10.32
C LEU A 796 -27.50 20.85 10.76
N LEU A 797 -26.32 20.56 11.32
CA LEU A 797 -25.93 19.23 11.77
C LEU A 797 -26.49 18.85 13.15
N ASN A 798 -27.16 19.76 13.85
CA ASN A 798 -27.74 19.48 15.16
C ASN A 798 -28.97 18.57 15.05
N ASP A 799 -28.99 17.48 15.81
CA ASP A 799 -30.03 16.45 15.83
C ASP A 799 -31.44 16.93 16.29
N VAL A 800 -31.58 18.21 16.65
CA VAL A 800 -32.81 18.82 17.20
C VAL A 800 -33.67 19.48 16.11
N GLU A 801 -33.15 19.64 14.90
CA GLU A 801 -33.81 20.37 13.81
C GLU A 801 -34.86 19.53 13.05
N ASP A 802 -35.94 20.18 12.62
CA ASP A 802 -36.99 19.55 11.81
C ASP A 802 -36.55 19.44 10.34
N TYR A 803 -35.97 18.30 9.99
CA TYR A 803 -35.41 18.06 8.67
C TYR A 803 -36.46 17.99 7.55
N GLU A 804 -37.71 17.63 7.86
CA GLU A 804 -38.80 17.65 6.88
C GLU A 804 -39.20 19.10 6.53
N ALA A 805 -39.14 20.00 7.51
CA ALA A 805 -39.34 21.43 7.29
C ALA A 805 -38.21 22.06 6.46
N ILE A 806 -36.95 21.63 6.67
CA ILE A 806 -35.77 22.09 5.92
C ILE A 806 -35.86 21.69 4.44
N THR A 807 -36.31 20.48 4.13
CA THR A 807 -36.42 20.00 2.74
C THR A 807 -37.53 20.68 1.93
N THR A 808 -38.51 21.26 2.61
CA THR A 808 -39.76 21.74 2.00
C THR A 808 -39.84 23.27 1.94
N ASN A 809 -39.21 24.00 2.89
CA ASN A 809 -39.39 25.44 3.03
C ASN A 809 -38.06 26.23 3.06
N ILE A 810 -37.84 27.05 2.03
CA ILE A 810 -36.66 27.94 1.92
C ILE A 810 -36.59 28.95 3.08
N ASP A 811 -37.74 29.47 3.54
CA ASP A 811 -37.76 30.49 4.60
C ASP A 811 -37.28 29.91 5.95
N TYR A 812 -37.44 28.60 6.16
CA TYR A 812 -36.90 27.92 7.33
C TYR A 812 -35.36 27.83 7.28
N ILE A 813 -34.81 27.51 6.10
CA ILE A 813 -33.35 27.51 5.85
C ILE A 813 -32.76 28.91 6.09
N VAL A 814 -33.43 29.95 5.59
CA VAL A 814 -33.02 31.33 5.80
C VAL A 814 -33.08 31.73 7.27
N LYS A 815 -34.10 31.28 8.01
CA LYS A 815 -34.23 31.52 9.46
C LYS A 815 -33.06 30.92 10.25
N LEU A 816 -32.60 29.72 9.89
CA LEU A 816 -31.42 29.07 10.50
C LEU A 816 -30.12 29.86 10.27
N ALA A 817 -29.97 30.51 9.12
CA ALA A 817 -28.79 31.30 8.78
C ALA A 817 -28.84 32.76 9.29
N THR A 818 -30.03 33.29 9.58
CA THR A 818 -30.26 34.67 10.05
C THR A 818 -29.51 35.06 11.34
N PRO A 819 -29.38 34.20 12.38
CA PRO A 819 -28.67 34.58 13.61
C PRO A 819 -27.14 34.68 13.43
N VAL A 820 -26.57 34.22 12.32
CA VAL A 820 -25.12 34.20 12.10
C VAL A 820 -24.63 35.52 11.50
N LYS A 821 -23.79 36.25 12.25
CA LYS A 821 -23.20 37.51 11.79
C LYS A 821 -22.23 37.27 10.63
N GLY A 822 -22.38 38.06 9.56
CA GLY A 822 -21.48 38.05 8.40
C GLY A 822 -21.83 37.05 7.30
N PHE A 823 -22.90 36.27 7.45
CA PHE A 823 -23.37 35.35 6.41
C PHE A 823 -24.23 36.08 5.35
N LYS A 824 -23.98 35.82 4.06
CA LYS A 824 -24.68 36.50 2.94
C LYS A 824 -26.00 35.82 2.59
N ILE A 825 -27.04 36.12 3.36
CA ILE A 825 -28.38 35.54 3.23
C ILE A 825 -29.00 35.75 1.83
N SER A 826 -28.79 36.91 1.21
CA SER A 826 -29.34 37.22 -0.13
C SER A 826 -28.82 36.27 -1.21
N LYS A 827 -27.55 35.88 -1.12
CA LYS A 827 -26.89 35.01 -2.08
C LYS A 827 -27.22 33.52 -1.85
N LEU A 828 -27.46 33.13 -0.58
CA LEU A 828 -28.02 31.81 -0.26
C LEU A 828 -29.38 31.61 -0.94
N ARG A 829 -30.27 32.61 -0.84
CA ARG A 829 -31.60 32.54 -1.49
C ARG A 829 -31.48 32.41 -3.01
N GLU A 830 -30.61 33.19 -3.64
CA GLU A 830 -30.34 33.08 -5.08
C GLU A 830 -29.81 31.70 -5.48
N ASN A 831 -28.88 31.13 -4.71
CA ASN A 831 -28.32 29.81 -4.96
C ASN A 831 -29.38 28.70 -4.86
N LEU A 832 -30.31 28.79 -3.90
CA LEU A 832 -31.40 27.84 -3.72
C LEU A 832 -32.44 27.94 -4.85
N GLU A 833 -32.65 29.12 -5.42
CA GLU A 833 -33.65 29.33 -6.49
C GLU A 833 -33.12 29.01 -7.89
N LYS A 834 -31.85 29.34 -8.21
CA LYS A 834 -31.31 29.29 -9.59
C LYS A 834 -30.38 28.11 -9.89
N ASN A 835 -29.64 27.58 -8.91
CA ASN A 835 -28.54 26.63 -9.16
C ASN A 835 -28.90 25.16 -8.90
N VAL A 836 -30.19 24.85 -8.71
CA VAL A 836 -30.68 23.52 -8.33
C VAL A 836 -30.22 22.42 -9.31
N ALA A 837 -30.28 22.68 -10.62
CA ALA A 837 -29.87 21.71 -11.64
C ALA A 837 -28.37 21.36 -11.56
N GLN A 838 -27.52 22.34 -11.27
CA GLN A 838 -26.08 22.14 -11.14
C GLN A 838 -25.75 21.32 -9.87
N TYR A 839 -26.41 21.59 -8.75
CA TYR A 839 -26.21 20.83 -7.51
C TYR A 839 -26.75 19.39 -7.60
N ARG A 840 -27.82 19.18 -8.37
CA ARG A 840 -28.31 17.83 -8.72
C ARG A 840 -27.23 17.03 -9.43
N ILE A 841 -26.66 17.59 -10.49
CA ILE A 841 -25.58 16.93 -11.24
C ILE A 841 -24.38 16.66 -10.35
N LYS A 842 -23.96 17.64 -9.54
CA LYS A 842 -22.83 17.47 -8.61
C LYS A 842 -23.06 16.33 -7.61
N THR A 843 -24.28 16.22 -7.07
CA THR A 843 -24.64 15.14 -6.14
C THR A 843 -24.66 13.78 -6.84
N THR A 844 -25.15 13.71 -8.08
CA THR A 844 -25.07 12.49 -8.89
C THR A 844 -23.62 12.09 -9.17
N VAL A 845 -22.72 13.05 -9.44
CA VAL A 845 -21.29 12.78 -9.59
C VAL A 845 -20.68 12.25 -8.28
N HIS A 846 -21.03 12.83 -7.13
CA HIS A 846 -20.59 12.33 -5.82
C HIS A 846 -21.05 10.89 -5.57
N GLN A 847 -22.31 10.55 -5.87
CA GLN A 847 -22.83 9.19 -5.76
C GLN A 847 -22.12 8.23 -6.71
N LEU A 848 -21.88 8.62 -7.96
CA LEU A 848 -21.15 7.81 -8.94
C LEU A 848 -19.69 7.60 -8.53
N PHE A 849 -19.07 8.58 -7.89
CA PHE A 849 -17.74 8.43 -7.30
C PHE A 849 -17.74 7.40 -6.17
N CYS A 850 -18.70 7.48 -5.24
CA CYS A 850 -18.85 6.49 -4.17
C CYS A 850 -19.07 5.07 -4.71
N ASP A 851 -19.94 4.92 -5.71
CA ASP A 851 -20.27 3.62 -6.31
C ASP A 851 -19.12 3.06 -7.15
N LYS A 852 -18.61 3.81 -8.12
CA LYS A 852 -17.63 3.29 -9.09
C LYS A 852 -16.18 3.29 -8.61
N VAL A 853 -15.78 4.30 -7.84
CA VAL A 853 -14.37 4.48 -7.42
C VAL A 853 -14.14 3.82 -6.07
N LEU A 854 -15.08 3.97 -5.13
CA LEU A 854 -14.94 3.45 -3.76
C LEU A 854 -15.65 2.12 -3.53
N ASN A 855 -16.51 1.69 -4.46
CA ASN A 855 -17.35 0.50 -4.30
C ASN A 855 -18.21 0.54 -3.02
N LEU A 856 -18.71 1.73 -2.68
CA LEU A 856 -19.59 1.98 -1.54
C LEU A 856 -21.05 1.97 -1.98
N LYS A 857 -21.93 1.41 -1.14
CA LYS A 857 -23.36 1.46 -1.37
C LYS A 857 -23.90 2.84 -1.03
N LYS A 858 -25.07 3.16 -1.57
CA LYS A 858 -25.78 4.40 -1.19
C LYS A 858 -26.07 4.40 0.32
N GLY A 859 -25.78 5.50 1.00
CA GLY A 859 -25.94 5.62 2.45
C GLY A 859 -24.73 5.18 3.28
N ASP A 860 -23.76 4.48 2.71
CA ASP A 860 -22.53 4.12 3.44
C ASP A 860 -21.72 5.38 3.79
N ILE A 861 -21.17 5.39 5.01
CA ILE A 861 -20.33 6.46 5.54
C ILE A 861 -18.84 6.09 5.47
N GLY A 862 -17.97 7.10 5.38
CA GLY A 862 -16.53 6.87 5.27
C GLY A 862 -15.69 8.14 5.33
N VAL A 863 -14.38 7.97 5.51
CA VAL A 863 -13.41 9.07 5.52
C VAL A 863 -12.29 8.78 4.53
N ILE A 864 -11.92 9.75 3.69
CA ILE A 864 -10.71 9.68 2.87
C ILE A 864 -9.71 10.71 3.39
N VAL A 865 -8.48 10.29 3.67
CA VAL A 865 -7.40 11.17 4.13
C VAL A 865 -6.25 11.13 3.15
N ASN A 866 -5.98 12.26 2.46
CA ASN A 866 -4.91 12.37 1.46
C ASN A 866 -4.88 11.20 0.44
N GLY A 867 -6.06 10.67 0.09
CA GLY A 867 -6.24 9.53 -0.81
C GLY A 867 -6.41 8.17 -0.12
N ARG A 868 -5.99 7.98 1.13
CA ARG A 868 -6.25 6.75 1.91
C ARG A 868 -7.73 6.63 2.27
N VAL A 869 -8.35 5.49 1.96
CA VAL A 869 -9.78 5.26 2.13
C VAL A 869 -10.08 4.46 3.41
N LEU A 870 -10.81 5.07 4.33
CA LEU A 870 -11.32 4.49 5.57
C LEU A 870 -12.84 4.34 5.47
N ALA A 871 -13.27 3.44 4.58
CA ALA A 871 -14.68 3.18 4.29
C ALA A 871 -14.89 1.72 3.86
N PRO A 872 -16.08 1.14 4.05
CA PRO A 872 -17.22 1.70 4.80
C PRO A 872 -16.96 1.65 6.33
N LEU A 873 -17.47 2.65 7.05
CA LEU A 873 -17.54 2.63 8.51
C LEU A 873 -18.85 1.98 8.92
N GLY A 874 -18.80 0.90 9.72
CA GLY A 874 -20.00 0.24 10.23
C GLY A 874 -20.67 1.03 11.38
N THR A 875 -21.88 0.63 11.76
CA THR A 875 -22.64 1.27 12.86
C THR A 875 -21.94 1.20 14.23
N LYS A 876 -21.01 0.24 14.41
CA LYS A 876 -20.16 0.12 15.61
C LYS A 876 -18.89 0.97 15.55
N ASP A 877 -18.54 1.50 14.37
CA ASP A 877 -17.33 2.28 14.13
C ASP A 877 -17.58 3.76 14.43
N ILE A 878 -17.62 4.12 15.71
CA ILE A 878 -17.81 5.51 16.12
C ILE A 878 -16.52 6.28 15.89
N PHE A 879 -16.56 7.23 14.96
CA PHE A 879 -15.52 8.22 14.71
C PHE A 879 -15.83 9.51 15.48
N ILE A 880 -14.95 9.88 16.40
CA ILE A 880 -15.04 11.12 17.19
C ILE A 880 -13.91 12.09 16.85
N ALA A 881 -13.95 13.30 17.42
CA ALA A 881 -12.92 14.32 17.16
C ALA A 881 -11.49 13.82 17.49
N ASP A 882 -11.35 12.98 18.52
CA ASP A 882 -10.06 12.41 18.92
C ASP A 882 -9.52 11.40 17.89
N ASP A 883 -10.38 10.73 17.11
CA ASP A 883 -9.96 9.89 15.98
C ASP A 883 -9.37 10.73 14.84
N PHE A 884 -9.91 11.93 14.61
CA PHE A 884 -9.33 12.87 13.64
C PHE A 884 -8.02 13.48 14.15
N GLU A 885 -7.85 13.66 15.47
CA GLU A 885 -6.57 14.05 16.09
C GLU A 885 -5.51 12.96 15.89
N LEU A 886 -5.88 11.68 16.09
CA LEU A 886 -5.01 10.53 15.82
C LEU A 886 -4.61 10.47 14.35
N LEU A 887 -5.60 10.56 13.43
CA LEU A 887 -5.34 10.58 11.99
C LEU A 887 -4.39 11.69 11.58
N GLU A 888 -4.60 12.88 12.13
CA GLU A 888 -3.77 14.04 11.83
C GLU A 888 -2.33 13.80 12.27
N THR A 889 -2.14 13.32 13.49
CA THR A 889 -0.82 13.08 14.09
C THR A 889 -0.07 12.00 13.30
N LEU A 890 -0.72 10.88 13.03
CA LEU A 890 -0.15 9.75 12.29
C LEU A 890 0.28 10.16 10.88
N ASP A 891 -0.58 10.84 10.12
CA ASP A 891 -0.26 11.25 8.75
C ASP A 891 0.81 12.36 8.73
N MET A 892 0.80 13.29 9.71
CA MET A 892 1.84 14.31 9.87
C MET A 892 3.21 13.70 10.15
N ASP A 893 3.28 12.71 11.04
CA ASP A 893 4.53 12.04 11.42
C ASP A 893 5.07 11.17 10.29
N THR A 894 4.19 10.45 9.61
CA THR A 894 4.56 9.54 8.52
C THR A 894 5.16 10.29 7.33
N TYR A 895 4.43 11.27 6.78
CA TYR A 895 4.82 11.91 5.51
C TYR A 895 4.55 13.41 5.45
N ALA A 896 3.44 13.87 6.02
CA ALA A 896 2.92 15.19 5.67
C ALA A 896 3.83 16.34 6.16
N ARG A 897 4.51 16.19 7.31
CA ARG A 897 5.51 17.16 7.79
C ARG A 897 6.74 17.23 6.90
N LYS A 898 7.24 16.06 6.45
CA LYS A 898 8.40 15.96 5.54
C LYS A 898 8.08 16.63 4.20
N ILE A 899 6.92 16.32 3.62
CA ILE A 899 6.46 16.90 2.35
C ILE A 899 6.23 18.40 2.49
N ARG A 900 5.54 18.85 3.55
CA ARG A 900 5.29 20.27 3.81
C ARG A 900 6.60 21.06 3.84
N ASN A 901 7.60 20.59 4.58
CA ASN A 901 8.88 21.28 4.70
C ASN A 901 9.60 21.39 3.34
N LYS A 902 9.55 20.35 2.51
CA LYS A 902 10.16 20.36 1.18
C LYS A 902 9.39 21.28 0.21
N VAL A 903 8.06 21.23 0.20
CA VAL A 903 7.23 22.11 -0.64
C VAL A 903 7.37 23.58 -0.23
N SER A 904 7.42 23.88 1.07
CA SER A 904 7.69 25.24 1.54
C SER A 904 9.06 25.74 1.09
N PHE A 905 10.08 24.89 1.11
CA PHE A 905 11.41 25.24 0.56
C PHE A 905 11.35 25.56 -0.94
N LEU A 906 10.62 24.77 -1.73
CA LEU A 906 10.41 25.02 -3.16
C LEU A 906 9.64 26.32 -3.44
N TYR A 907 8.62 26.60 -2.63
CA TYR A 907 7.85 27.84 -2.74
C TYR A 907 8.71 29.08 -2.44
N LEU A 908 9.61 28.96 -1.44
CA LEU A 908 10.56 30.01 -1.10
C LEU A 908 11.59 30.22 -2.22
N SER A 909 12.13 29.16 -2.85
CA SER A 909 13.08 29.30 -3.96
C SER A 909 12.45 29.91 -5.22
N LEU A 910 11.19 29.57 -5.53
CA LEU A 910 10.43 30.19 -6.62
C LEU A 910 10.15 31.67 -6.36
N SER A 911 9.93 32.06 -5.10
CA SER A 911 9.73 33.48 -4.72
C SER A 911 11.00 34.32 -4.81
N THR A 912 12.18 33.71 -4.67
CA THR A 912 13.48 34.41 -4.84
C THR A 912 13.88 34.62 -6.31
N ASP A 913 13.43 33.77 -7.23
CA ASP A 913 13.66 33.95 -8.68
C ASP A 913 12.69 34.96 -9.33
N LEU A 914 11.51 35.15 -8.74
CA LEU A 914 10.58 36.25 -9.06
C LEU A 914 10.90 37.45 -8.17
N GLY A 915 12.06 38.07 -8.41
CA GLY A 915 12.64 39.13 -7.59
C GLY A 915 11.62 40.14 -7.02
N PHE A 916 11.52 40.10 -5.69
CA PHE A 916 11.29 41.28 -4.86
C PHE A 916 12.60 41.71 -4.19
#